data_AF-A0A091KLQ6-F1
#
_entry.id   AF-A0A091KLQ6-F1
#
_cell.length_a   1.000
_cell.length_b   1.000
_cell.length_c   1.000
_cell.angle_alpha   90.00
_cell.angle_beta   90.00
_cell.angle_gamma   90.00
#
_symmetry.space_group_name_H-M   'P 1'
#
loop_
_entity.id
_entity.type
_entity.pdbx_description
1 polymer ?
#
loop_
_entity_poly.entity_id
_entity_poly.type
_entity_poly.pdbx_seq_one_letter_code
_entity_poly.pdbx_strand_id
1 'polypeptide(L)'
;SGHSGSGKTEAAKAIVRYLSMLYQRSDSHRIRQPCNVLPILESFGNARTILNDNSSRFGKLLNVHLRHGVMVGTSISQYLLEKSRVVFQAHGERNYHVFYELLARLPVEQKEEMYLQEAESYFYLNQGRACDIPGKDDSQDFLVLVQALEGMSLSDDQLTSTWAVLAAILQLGSICFTSYEKESYEHAAIASDTEIQIVANLLRVSADFLQSAVTHRVTVTSYDRIFTPLSVEGAINARGLLLPLSVLLLFEWLLLRINEWLAPWESDCTMGIVDIHGFEDLGLNSLEQLCVNFANERLQHFFSQTVIAQEEANGTHASSQEQLAWIPISKMYSESCLDVIAAKPHGILCILDDQTSLTQATDHTFLQKCHYHHGNSPWYTRPKLPLPVFTVKHYAGPVTYQVHKFLNKNRDQLRPEVLDIFSQSRLKVVSHIFQEAKAAYSQQRELRARGKGLKPQASTLVSKFQQSLQDLVAKLRRSHAFFIRCITPNTKKLSNIFDVEYVTSQLRYSGILQAICIRKEGYPVRLPFQNFLARHGLLAGRRHSCLEEREGCMAVLSHVVGNPSDLYQIGVTKVFLKEKARQHLERRWNQRQSWAVVTLQRKFRCLLCHRRLCVLQEKVTIIQAHFQGDQARKHYMRLKKTLVKFNTIILISRSLIQRRKHCQVTTLFSGPGDAGLLEIPAELAALLHLAEGEKFSLLP
;
A
#
# COMPACT_ATOMS: atom_id res chain seq x y z
N SER A 1 4.53 10.09 -3.53
CA SER A 1 4.01 11.48 -3.70
C SER A 1 3.31 11.61 -5.04
N GLY A 2 2.45 12.62 -5.18
CA GLY A 2 1.61 12.84 -6.37
C GLY A 2 0.37 13.67 -6.03
N HIS A 3 -0.37 14.09 -7.06
CA HIS A 3 -1.61 14.86 -6.90
C HIS A 3 -2.69 14.10 -6.12
N SER A 4 -3.71 14.81 -5.63
CA SER A 4 -4.88 14.14 -5.07
C SER A 4 -5.52 13.23 -6.14
N GLY A 5 -5.92 12.02 -5.75
CA GLY A 5 -6.43 10.99 -6.69
C GLY A 5 -5.38 10.20 -7.49
N SER A 6 -4.07 10.44 -7.32
CA SER A 6 -3.05 9.74 -8.13
C SER A 6 -2.75 8.29 -7.74
N GLY A 7 -3.44 7.72 -6.74
CA GLY A 7 -3.25 6.33 -6.29
C GLY A 7 -2.18 6.11 -5.21
N LYS A 8 -1.79 7.17 -4.48
CA LYS A 8 -0.80 7.09 -3.36
C LYS A 8 -1.20 6.06 -2.31
N THR A 9 -2.45 6.10 -1.86
CA THR A 9 -2.99 5.19 -0.85
C THR A 9 -3.04 3.74 -1.32
N GLU A 10 -3.40 3.51 -2.58
CA GLU A 10 -3.39 2.17 -3.17
C GLU A 10 -1.97 1.61 -3.34
N ALA A 11 -1.00 2.47 -3.69
CA ALA A 11 0.41 2.08 -3.69
C ALA A 11 0.90 1.71 -2.28
N ALA A 12 0.54 2.48 -1.25
CA ALA A 12 0.88 2.15 0.14
C ALA A 12 0.27 0.80 0.57
N LYS A 13 -1.02 0.57 0.26
CA LYS A 13 -1.70 -0.72 0.49
C LYS A 13 -0.97 -1.88 -0.19
N ALA A 14 -0.59 -1.72 -1.46
CA ALA A 14 0.11 -2.74 -2.22
C ALA A 14 1.47 -3.09 -1.61
N ILE A 15 2.23 -2.08 -1.15
CA ILE A 15 3.52 -2.30 -0.47
C ILE A 15 3.32 -3.09 0.83
N VAL A 16 2.34 -2.69 1.66
CA VAL A 16 2.04 -3.38 2.91
C VAL A 16 1.63 -4.83 2.65
N ARG A 17 0.72 -5.08 1.70
CA ARG A 17 0.29 -6.43 1.30
C ARG A 17 1.47 -7.26 0.81
N TYR A 18 2.34 -6.68 -0.02
CA TYR A 18 3.53 -7.37 -0.52
C TYR A 18 4.47 -7.78 0.62
N LEU A 19 4.76 -6.86 1.54
CA LEU A 19 5.58 -7.16 2.72
C LEU A 19 4.91 -8.25 3.56
N SER A 20 3.62 -8.15 3.86
CA SER A 20 2.90 -9.17 4.63
C SER A 20 2.93 -10.55 3.97
N MET A 21 2.74 -10.64 2.65
CA MET A 21 2.77 -11.92 1.91
C MET A 21 4.15 -12.58 1.91
N LEU A 22 5.23 -11.80 1.81
CA LEU A 22 6.59 -12.34 1.85
C LEU A 22 6.87 -13.10 3.15
N TYR A 23 6.25 -12.68 4.26
CA TYR A 23 6.50 -13.23 5.59
C TYR A 23 5.53 -14.34 6.02
N GLN A 24 4.33 -14.42 5.44
CA GLN A 24 3.36 -15.50 5.72
C GLN A 24 3.84 -16.91 5.34
N ARG A 25 4.95 -17.03 4.60
CA ARG A 25 5.56 -18.33 4.26
C ARG A 25 6.32 -18.99 5.40
N SER A 26 6.54 -18.28 6.52
CA SER A 26 7.21 -18.79 7.71
C SER A 26 6.18 -18.81 8.86
N ASP A 27 5.93 -19.98 9.47
CA ASP A 27 5.00 -20.30 10.59
C ASP A 27 4.54 -19.15 11.53
N SER A 28 3.79 -18.18 11.03
CA SER A 28 3.41 -16.97 11.79
C SER A 28 1.96 -16.60 11.59
N HIS A 29 1.05 -17.50 11.98
CA HIS A 29 -0.37 -17.22 12.19
C HIS A 29 -0.66 -16.14 13.27
N ARG A 30 0.36 -15.48 13.82
CA ARG A 30 0.24 -14.51 14.93
C ARG A 30 0.45 -13.05 14.53
N ILE A 31 0.88 -12.74 13.30
CA ILE A 31 1.12 -11.34 12.91
C ILE A 31 -0.21 -10.68 12.52
N ARG A 32 -0.70 -9.82 13.41
CA ARG A 32 -1.83 -8.93 13.18
C ARG A 32 -1.50 -7.99 12.01
N GLN A 33 -2.36 -7.98 10.99
CA GLN A 33 -2.06 -7.26 9.76
C GLN A 33 -2.63 -5.83 9.79
N PRO A 34 -1.85 -4.83 9.34
CA PRO A 34 -2.37 -3.48 9.17
C PRO A 34 -3.57 -3.41 8.24
N CYS A 35 -3.62 -4.30 7.24
CA CYS A 35 -4.73 -4.40 6.30
C CYS A 35 -6.09 -4.55 6.98
N ASN A 36 -6.14 -5.13 8.19
CA ASN A 36 -7.39 -5.35 8.92
C ASN A 36 -7.93 -4.05 9.56
N VAL A 37 -7.06 -3.06 9.80
CA VAL A 37 -7.43 -1.79 10.45
C VAL A 37 -7.51 -0.61 9.47
N LEU A 38 -7.04 -0.80 8.23
CA LEU A 38 -7.15 0.23 7.18
C LEU A 38 -8.60 0.66 6.91
N PRO A 39 -9.62 -0.23 6.90
CA PRO A 39 -11.01 0.19 6.74
C PRO A 39 -11.45 1.21 7.79
N ILE A 40 -11.04 1.05 9.06
CA ILE A 40 -11.35 1.99 10.15
C ILE A 40 -10.78 3.38 9.82
N LEU A 41 -9.53 3.43 9.40
CA LEU A 41 -8.88 4.69 9.06
C LEU A 41 -9.50 5.35 7.81
N GLU A 42 -10.00 4.56 6.86
CA GLU A 42 -10.67 5.07 5.67
C GLU A 42 -12.08 5.58 5.98
N SER A 43 -12.87 4.86 6.77
CA SER A 43 -14.20 5.31 7.19
C SER A 43 -14.15 6.63 7.96
N PHE A 44 -13.25 6.74 8.95
CA PHE A 44 -13.16 7.93 9.81
C PHE A 44 -12.28 9.05 9.24
N GLY A 45 -11.39 8.76 8.30
CA GLY A 45 -10.36 9.68 7.84
C GLY A 45 -10.40 10.02 6.34
N ASN A 46 -11.22 9.34 5.55
CA ASN A 46 -11.40 9.64 4.13
C ASN A 46 -12.78 10.23 3.84
N ALA A 47 -12.83 11.01 2.76
CA ALA A 47 -14.05 11.61 2.27
C ALA A 47 -13.98 11.83 0.76
N ARG A 48 -15.14 12.04 0.13
CA ARG A 48 -15.22 12.44 -1.28
C ARG A 48 -14.88 13.91 -1.47
N THR A 49 -13.99 14.18 -2.41
CA THR A 49 -13.71 15.49 -2.99
C THR A 49 -14.01 15.49 -4.49
N ILE A 50 -13.96 16.67 -5.11
CA ILE A 50 -14.11 16.81 -6.56
C ILE A 50 -13.08 15.96 -7.31
N LEU A 51 -11.86 15.85 -6.77
CA LEU A 51 -10.73 15.15 -7.39
C LEU A 51 -10.70 13.65 -7.12
N ASN A 52 -11.23 13.18 -5.99
CA ASN A 52 -11.15 11.77 -5.59
C ASN A 52 -12.33 11.41 -4.66
N ASP A 53 -13.01 10.31 -4.96
CA ASP A 53 -14.20 9.88 -4.19
C ASP A 53 -13.85 9.19 -2.86
N ASN A 54 -12.62 8.71 -2.69
CA ASN A 54 -12.09 8.18 -1.44
C ASN A 54 -10.76 8.89 -1.10
N SER A 55 -10.84 10.20 -0.86
CA SER A 55 -9.67 11.05 -0.60
C SER A 55 -9.25 10.99 0.86
N SER A 56 -8.01 10.58 1.13
CA SER A 56 -7.40 10.63 2.46
C SER A 56 -7.35 12.08 2.95
N ARG A 57 -8.07 12.38 4.04
CA ARG A 57 -8.11 13.71 4.67
C ARG A 57 -7.24 13.82 5.92
N PHE A 58 -6.35 12.85 6.12
CA PHE A 58 -5.21 12.91 7.01
C PHE A 58 -3.98 12.27 6.33
N GLY A 59 -2.78 12.68 6.74
CA GLY A 59 -1.54 12.03 6.35
C GLY A 59 -1.23 10.89 7.32
N LYS A 60 -0.71 9.78 6.80
CA LYS A 60 -0.32 8.61 7.59
C LYS A 60 1.13 8.22 7.34
N LEU A 61 1.84 7.94 8.43
CA LEU A 61 3.11 7.24 8.42
C LEU A 61 2.87 5.86 8.99
N LEU A 62 2.97 4.84 8.14
CA LEU A 62 2.89 3.45 8.54
C LEU A 62 4.31 2.90 8.72
N ASN A 63 4.66 2.59 9.96
CA ASN A 63 5.94 1.98 10.30
C ASN A 63 5.78 0.46 10.35
N VAL A 64 6.61 -0.23 9.56
CA VAL A 64 6.79 -1.68 9.63
C VAL A 64 8.01 -1.96 10.49
N HIS A 65 7.81 -2.63 11.61
CA HIS A 65 8.88 -3.00 12.53
C HIS A 65 9.43 -4.37 12.14
N LEU A 66 10.76 -4.43 12.01
CA LEU A 66 11.50 -5.62 11.61
C LEU A 66 12.43 -6.05 12.74
N ARG A 67 12.67 -7.36 12.84
CA ARG A 67 13.70 -8.00 13.67
C ARG A 67 14.42 -9.06 12.86
N HIS A 68 15.73 -8.94 12.68
CA HIS A 68 16.53 -9.85 11.84
C HIS A 68 15.93 -10.06 10.43
N GLY A 69 15.34 -9.00 9.86
CA GLY A 69 14.68 -9.04 8.55
C GLY A 69 13.25 -9.60 8.54
N VAL A 70 12.69 -9.98 9.69
CA VAL A 70 11.32 -10.51 9.84
C VAL A 70 10.39 -9.44 10.40
N MET A 71 9.18 -9.32 9.84
CA MET A 71 8.15 -8.42 10.36
C MET A 71 7.64 -8.89 11.73
N VAL A 72 7.73 -8.02 12.74
CA VAL A 72 7.31 -8.30 14.12
C VAL A 72 6.07 -7.54 14.56
N GLY A 73 5.73 -6.47 13.85
CA GLY A 73 4.57 -5.63 14.16
C GLY A 73 4.59 -4.35 13.34
N THR A 74 3.59 -3.50 13.56
CA THR A 74 3.43 -2.24 12.83
C THR A 74 2.94 -1.13 13.73
N SER A 75 3.18 0.12 13.36
CA SER A 75 2.57 1.28 14.03
C SER A 75 2.16 2.34 13.02
N ILE A 76 1.15 3.13 13.35
CA ILE A 76 0.56 4.14 12.48
C ILE A 76 0.58 5.48 13.21
N SER A 77 1.18 6.49 12.58
CA SER A 77 1.15 7.87 13.04
C SER A 77 0.33 8.73 12.09
N GLN A 78 -0.51 9.62 12.62
CA GLN A 78 -1.29 10.56 11.82
C GLN A 78 -0.66 11.95 11.75
N TYR A 79 -0.97 12.67 10.67
CA TYR A 79 -0.56 14.05 10.41
C TYR A 79 -1.74 14.83 9.83
N LEU A 80 -2.14 15.93 10.49
CA LEU A 80 -3.11 16.90 9.97
C LEU A 80 -4.44 16.29 9.46
N LEU A 81 -5.32 15.91 10.38
CA LEU A 81 -6.72 15.60 10.04
C LEU A 81 -7.48 16.89 9.69
N GLU A 82 -8.24 16.89 8.60
CA GLU A 82 -9.06 18.03 8.15
C GLU A 82 -10.31 18.19 9.02
N LYS A 83 -10.17 18.82 10.19
CA LYS A 83 -11.26 18.97 11.18
C LYS A 83 -12.47 19.74 10.64
N SER A 84 -12.25 20.74 9.81
CA SER A 84 -13.32 21.60 9.27
C SER A 84 -14.28 20.85 8.36
N ARG A 85 -13.88 19.71 7.78
CA ARG A 85 -14.75 18.87 6.96
C ARG A 85 -15.98 18.36 7.71
N VAL A 86 -15.88 18.20 9.03
CA VAL A 86 -17.03 17.77 9.85
C VAL A 86 -18.16 18.79 9.79
N VAL A 87 -17.83 20.09 9.77
CA VAL A 87 -18.83 21.17 9.81
C VAL A 87 -19.15 21.77 8.45
N PHE A 88 -18.25 21.61 7.48
CA PHE A 88 -18.36 22.24 6.17
C PHE A 88 -17.91 21.32 5.04
N GLN A 89 -18.69 21.27 3.97
CA GLN A 89 -18.32 20.60 2.72
C GLN A 89 -18.59 21.53 1.54
N ALA A 90 -17.64 21.59 0.60
CA ALA A 90 -17.85 22.31 -0.64
C ALA A 90 -18.85 21.58 -1.54
N HIS A 91 -19.41 22.30 -2.52
CA HIS A 91 -20.34 21.73 -3.48
C HIS A 91 -19.70 20.55 -4.24
N GLY A 92 -20.38 19.40 -4.26
CA GLY A 92 -19.91 18.15 -4.86
C GLY A 92 -19.00 17.30 -3.95
N GLU A 93 -18.76 17.71 -2.71
CA GLU A 93 -18.00 16.95 -1.72
C GLU A 93 -18.89 16.29 -0.66
N ARG A 94 -18.35 15.29 0.05
CA ARG A 94 -18.98 14.68 1.24
C ARG A 94 -18.21 14.97 2.52
N ASN A 95 -18.89 14.73 3.64
CA ASN A 95 -18.26 14.55 4.93
C ASN A 95 -17.52 13.18 4.97
N TYR A 96 -16.91 12.84 6.11
CA TYR A 96 -16.26 11.54 6.31
C TYR A 96 -17.21 10.37 6.05
N HIS A 97 -16.68 9.29 5.46
CA HIS A 97 -17.52 8.16 5.02
C HIS A 97 -18.30 7.52 6.17
N VAL A 98 -17.73 7.46 7.37
CA VAL A 98 -18.35 6.85 8.56
C VAL A 98 -19.75 7.37 8.86
N PHE A 99 -20.05 8.65 8.59
CA PHE A 99 -21.39 9.19 8.84
C PHE A 99 -22.44 8.56 7.93
N TYR A 100 -22.11 8.37 6.66
CA TYR A 100 -23.03 7.80 5.68
C TYR A 100 -23.09 6.28 5.81
N GLU A 101 -21.96 5.62 6.11
CA GLU A 101 -21.89 4.18 6.41
C GLU A 101 -22.76 3.83 7.63
N LEU A 102 -22.69 4.65 8.70
CA LEU A 102 -23.55 4.53 9.89
C LEU A 102 -25.05 4.64 9.51
N LEU A 103 -25.42 5.70 8.78
CA LEU A 103 -26.81 5.91 8.36
C LEU A 103 -27.30 4.82 7.40
N ALA A 104 -26.44 4.22 6.59
CA ALA A 104 -26.84 3.19 5.64
C ALA A 104 -27.24 1.87 6.32
N ARG A 105 -26.49 1.42 7.34
CA ARG A 105 -26.57 0.01 7.79
C ARG A 105 -26.72 -0.21 9.30
N LEU A 106 -26.80 0.83 10.12
CA LEU A 106 -27.12 0.66 11.54
C LEU A 106 -28.51 -0.02 11.72
N PRO A 107 -28.67 -0.98 12.66
CA PRO A 107 -29.96 -1.61 12.93
C PRO A 107 -31.06 -0.59 13.24
N VAL A 108 -32.29 -0.87 12.81
CA VAL A 108 -33.43 0.06 12.95
C VAL A 108 -33.67 0.44 14.41
N GLU A 109 -33.63 -0.53 15.33
CA GLU A 109 -33.79 -0.29 16.77
C GLU A 109 -32.74 0.69 17.32
N GLN A 110 -31.47 0.54 16.90
CA GLN A 110 -30.39 1.44 17.31
C GLN A 110 -30.49 2.81 16.64
N LYS A 111 -30.97 2.88 15.39
CA LYS A 111 -31.23 4.15 14.71
C LYS A 111 -32.29 4.95 15.45
N GLU A 112 -33.37 4.30 15.86
CA GLU A 112 -34.46 4.92 16.63
C GLU A 112 -33.95 5.39 18.00
N GLU A 113 -33.18 4.57 18.71
CA GLU A 113 -32.56 4.94 20.00
C GLU A 113 -31.62 6.16 19.86
N MET A 114 -30.91 6.25 18.74
CA MET A 114 -29.99 7.35 18.45
C MET A 114 -30.61 8.54 17.71
N TYR A 115 -31.93 8.53 17.50
CA TYR A 115 -32.67 9.56 16.77
C TYR A 115 -32.13 9.81 15.36
N LEU A 116 -31.60 8.78 14.69
CA LEU A 116 -30.97 8.92 13.38
C LEU A 116 -32.00 8.96 12.24
N GLN A 117 -31.77 9.87 11.30
CA GLN A 117 -32.57 10.08 10.08
C GLN A 117 -31.71 9.89 8.82
N GLU A 118 -32.28 10.14 7.64
CA GLU A 118 -31.56 10.14 6.37
C GLU A 118 -30.49 11.25 6.29
N ALA A 119 -29.48 11.05 5.45
CA ALA A 119 -28.33 11.95 5.35
C ALA A 119 -28.73 13.38 4.94
N GLU A 120 -29.76 13.53 4.11
CA GLU A 120 -30.28 14.81 3.62
C GLU A 120 -30.85 15.69 4.73
N SER A 121 -31.33 15.08 5.83
CA SER A 121 -31.91 15.80 6.97
C SER A 121 -30.86 16.55 7.78
N TYR A 122 -29.60 16.13 7.73
CA TYR A 122 -28.54 16.69 8.56
C TYR A 122 -27.78 17.81 7.86
N PHE A 123 -27.74 18.99 8.51
CA PHE A 123 -27.00 20.14 8.01
C PHE A 123 -25.51 19.85 7.78
N TYR A 124 -24.87 18.96 8.54
CA TYR A 124 -23.46 18.60 8.35
C TYR A 124 -23.20 17.57 7.24
N LEU A 125 -24.23 17.04 6.59
CA LEU A 125 -24.10 16.07 5.51
C LEU A 125 -24.65 16.60 4.17
N ASN A 126 -25.62 17.53 4.20
CA ASN A 126 -26.33 17.99 3.02
C ASN A 126 -25.73 19.24 2.32
N GLN A 127 -24.74 19.92 2.91
CA GLN A 127 -24.14 21.14 2.34
C GLN A 127 -23.49 20.92 0.97
N GLY A 128 -22.83 19.76 0.81
CA GLY A 128 -22.17 19.40 -0.44
C GLY A 128 -23.12 18.95 -1.55
N ARG A 129 -24.41 18.73 -1.26
CA ARG A 129 -25.45 18.24 -2.18
C ARG A 129 -25.08 16.92 -2.91
N ALA A 130 -24.25 16.10 -2.29
CA ALA A 130 -23.72 14.88 -2.90
C ALA A 130 -23.67 13.74 -1.88
N CYS A 131 -24.82 13.36 -1.30
CA CYS A 131 -24.90 12.29 -0.31
C CYS A 131 -24.47 10.92 -0.86
N ASP A 132 -24.76 10.64 -2.13
CA ASP A 132 -24.43 9.36 -2.76
C ASP A 132 -23.16 9.42 -3.61
N ILE A 133 -22.41 8.32 -3.63
CA ILE A 133 -21.25 8.13 -4.50
C ILE A 133 -21.55 6.99 -5.49
N PRO A 134 -21.57 7.27 -6.81
CA PRO A 134 -21.80 6.23 -7.81
C PRO A 134 -20.80 5.08 -7.69
N GLY A 135 -21.29 3.86 -7.50
CA GLY A 135 -20.46 2.65 -7.41
C GLY A 135 -19.84 2.35 -6.04
N LYS A 136 -20.09 3.17 -5.01
CA LYS A 136 -19.79 2.82 -3.61
C LYS A 136 -21.06 2.30 -2.93
N ASP A 137 -20.90 1.26 -2.11
CA ASP A 137 -21.96 0.72 -1.27
C ASP A 137 -21.63 1.02 0.20
N ASP A 138 -22.14 2.14 0.70
CA ASP A 138 -21.93 2.58 2.10
C ASP A 138 -22.43 1.52 3.11
N SER A 139 -23.40 0.67 2.73
CA SER A 139 -23.91 -0.40 3.61
C SER A 139 -22.90 -1.54 3.74
N GLN A 140 -22.28 -1.97 2.64
CA GLN A 140 -21.24 -3.00 2.70
C GLN A 140 -19.98 -2.50 3.40
N ASP A 141 -19.60 -1.24 3.15
CA ASP A 141 -18.47 -0.62 3.80
C ASP A 141 -18.66 -0.55 5.34
N PHE A 142 -19.89 -0.27 5.81
CA PHE A 142 -20.20 -0.34 7.24
C PHE A 142 -20.02 -1.75 7.84
N LEU A 143 -20.40 -2.80 7.10
CA LEU A 143 -20.19 -4.18 7.58
C LEU A 143 -18.69 -4.49 7.71
N VAL A 144 -17.89 -4.06 6.75
CA VAL A 144 -16.42 -4.21 6.79
C VAL A 144 -15.83 -3.41 7.95
N LEU A 145 -16.35 -2.20 8.21
CA LEU A 145 -15.94 -1.36 9.34
C LEU A 145 -16.23 -2.05 10.69
N VAL A 146 -17.44 -2.57 10.88
CA VAL A 146 -17.83 -3.26 12.12
C VAL A 146 -16.96 -4.50 12.34
N GLN A 147 -16.77 -5.33 11.31
CA GLN A 147 -15.88 -6.50 11.37
C GLN A 147 -14.44 -6.12 11.75
N ALA A 148 -13.93 -5.00 11.23
CA ALA A 148 -12.59 -4.50 11.57
C ALA A 148 -12.51 -4.05 13.04
N LEU A 149 -13.53 -3.34 13.54
CA LEU A 149 -13.58 -2.87 14.93
C LEU A 149 -13.75 -4.04 15.93
N GLU A 150 -14.61 -5.01 15.61
CA GLU A 150 -14.79 -6.24 16.40
C GLU A 150 -13.51 -7.09 16.40
N GLY A 151 -12.80 -7.17 15.27
CA GLY A 151 -11.51 -7.84 15.15
C GLY A 151 -10.39 -7.25 16.02
N MET A 152 -10.52 -5.96 16.37
CA MET A 152 -9.67 -5.28 17.36
C MET A 152 -10.12 -5.49 18.81
N SER A 153 -11.16 -6.29 19.05
CA SER A 153 -11.74 -6.57 20.37
C SER A 153 -12.30 -5.34 21.08
N LEU A 154 -12.88 -4.38 20.33
CA LEU A 154 -13.72 -3.35 20.94
C LEU A 154 -15.00 -4.00 21.48
N SER A 155 -15.39 -3.66 22.71
CA SER A 155 -16.64 -4.15 23.29
C SER A 155 -17.86 -3.42 22.71
N ASP A 156 -19.02 -4.05 22.76
CA ASP A 156 -20.29 -3.48 22.27
C ASP A 156 -20.60 -2.11 22.89
N ASP A 157 -20.29 -1.91 24.18
CA ASP A 157 -20.41 -0.60 24.85
C ASP A 157 -19.55 0.49 24.18
N GLN A 158 -18.34 0.14 23.73
CA GLN A 158 -17.41 1.08 23.09
C GLN A 158 -17.88 1.41 21.68
N LEU A 159 -18.38 0.42 20.95
CA LEU A 159 -19.00 0.61 19.63
C LEU A 159 -20.24 1.51 19.74
N THR A 160 -21.15 1.18 20.65
CA THR A 160 -22.35 1.99 20.91
C THR A 160 -21.99 3.41 21.31
N SER A 161 -20.97 3.60 22.15
CA SER A 161 -20.46 4.95 22.49
C SER A 161 -19.90 5.68 21.27
N THR A 162 -19.21 4.98 20.37
CA THR A 162 -18.66 5.53 19.12
C THR A 162 -19.79 6.03 18.22
N TRP A 163 -20.84 5.21 18.03
CA TRP A 163 -22.03 5.57 17.26
C TRP A 163 -22.80 6.72 17.89
N ALA A 164 -22.97 6.72 19.22
CA ALA A 164 -23.62 7.80 19.95
C ALA A 164 -22.88 9.14 19.79
N VAL A 165 -21.54 9.13 19.76
CA VAL A 165 -20.74 10.34 19.49
C VAL A 165 -21.00 10.85 18.08
N LEU A 166 -20.97 9.99 17.06
CA LEU A 166 -21.24 10.38 15.68
C LEU A 166 -22.67 10.92 15.50
N ALA A 167 -23.66 10.25 16.10
CA ALA A 167 -25.05 10.69 16.11
C ALA A 167 -25.20 12.07 16.77
N ALA A 168 -24.56 12.28 17.92
CA ALA A 168 -24.59 13.56 18.63
C ALA A 168 -23.98 14.71 17.80
N ILE A 169 -22.97 14.45 16.98
CA ILE A 169 -22.39 15.44 16.07
C ILE A 169 -23.39 15.84 14.98
N LEU A 170 -24.08 14.86 14.38
CA LEU A 170 -25.10 15.12 13.38
C LEU A 170 -26.25 15.95 13.95
N GLN A 171 -26.73 15.58 15.13
CA GLN A 171 -27.80 16.31 15.84
C GLN A 171 -27.37 17.72 16.26
N LEU A 172 -26.12 17.91 16.66
CA LEU A 172 -25.60 19.23 16.99
C LEU A 172 -25.69 20.18 15.78
N GLY A 173 -25.43 19.67 14.57
CA GLY A 173 -25.55 20.46 13.34
C GLY A 173 -26.95 21.01 13.08
N SER A 174 -27.97 20.34 13.60
CA SER A 174 -29.38 20.70 13.47
C SER A 174 -29.86 21.73 14.49
N ILE A 175 -29.06 22.08 15.52
CA ILE A 175 -29.43 23.11 16.49
C ILE A 175 -29.50 24.48 15.81
N CYS A 176 -30.69 25.08 15.81
CA CYS A 176 -30.94 26.42 15.31
C CYS A 176 -30.93 27.45 16.45
N PHE A 177 -30.49 28.68 16.13
CA PHE A 177 -30.49 29.80 17.06
C PHE A 177 -31.46 30.89 16.58
N THR A 178 -32.17 31.49 17.52
CA THR A 178 -32.97 32.70 17.33
C THR A 178 -32.29 33.87 18.03
N SER A 179 -32.49 35.07 17.50
CA SER A 179 -32.06 36.29 18.18
C SER A 179 -33.16 36.77 19.13
N TYR A 180 -32.75 37.27 20.30
CA TYR A 180 -33.58 38.10 21.14
C TYR A 180 -32.79 39.33 21.56
N GLU A 181 -33.47 40.48 21.61
CA GLU A 181 -32.84 41.73 22.03
C GLU A 181 -33.02 41.92 23.53
N LYS A 182 -31.91 42.18 24.22
CA LYS A 182 -31.92 42.61 25.62
C LYS A 182 -30.89 43.72 25.78
N GLU A 183 -31.34 44.87 26.28
CA GLU A 183 -30.49 46.05 26.53
C GLU A 183 -29.75 46.54 25.27
N SER A 184 -30.43 46.56 24.12
CA SER A 184 -29.90 47.03 22.82
C SER A 184 -28.80 46.18 22.18
N TYR A 185 -28.55 44.97 22.72
CA TYR A 185 -27.65 43.99 22.13
C TYR A 185 -28.42 42.74 21.67
N GLU A 186 -28.00 42.17 20.54
CA GLU A 186 -28.51 40.91 20.00
C GLU A 186 -27.88 39.72 20.74
N HIS A 187 -28.71 38.90 21.37
CA HIS A 187 -28.31 37.68 22.07
C HIS A 187 -28.87 36.44 21.39
N ALA A 188 -28.12 35.35 21.41
CA ALA A 188 -28.54 34.07 20.87
C ALA A 188 -29.34 33.25 21.89
N ALA A 189 -30.53 32.83 21.51
CA ALA A 189 -31.30 31.77 22.16
C ALA A 189 -31.36 30.53 21.25
N ILE A 190 -31.64 29.38 21.84
CA ILE A 190 -31.90 28.15 21.09
C ILE A 190 -33.35 28.17 20.61
N ALA A 191 -33.58 27.83 19.34
CA ALA A 191 -34.92 27.83 18.75
C ALA A 191 -35.80 26.68 19.28
N SER A 192 -35.19 25.53 19.54
CA SER A 192 -35.86 24.32 20.00
C SER A 192 -34.97 23.56 20.99
N ASP A 193 -35.52 23.22 22.15
CA ASP A 193 -34.78 22.47 23.18
C ASP A 193 -34.69 20.97 22.86
N THR A 194 -35.41 20.47 21.85
CA THR A 194 -35.43 19.04 21.54
C THR A 194 -34.07 18.50 21.10
N GLU A 195 -33.41 19.20 20.18
CA GLU A 195 -32.14 18.78 19.58
C GLU A 195 -31.03 18.79 20.62
N ILE A 196 -30.99 19.82 21.47
CA ILE A 196 -29.98 19.91 22.52
C ILE A 196 -30.20 18.86 23.61
N GLN A 197 -31.45 18.52 23.94
CA GLN A 197 -31.77 17.45 24.86
C GLN A 197 -31.39 16.08 24.29
N ILE A 198 -31.61 15.85 22.99
CA ILE A 198 -31.15 14.64 22.30
C ILE A 198 -29.62 14.51 22.39
N VAL A 199 -28.87 15.58 22.06
CA VAL A 199 -27.40 15.58 22.16
C VAL A 199 -26.94 15.31 23.59
N ALA A 200 -27.57 15.95 24.58
CA ALA A 200 -27.26 15.74 26.00
C ALA A 200 -27.52 14.30 26.44
N ASN A 201 -28.62 13.70 25.99
CA ASN A 201 -28.97 12.31 26.27
C ASN A 201 -28.01 11.32 25.61
N LEU A 202 -27.65 11.54 24.33
CA LEU A 202 -26.70 10.70 23.59
C LEU A 202 -25.33 10.70 24.26
N LEU A 203 -24.81 11.89 24.60
CA LEU A 203 -23.50 12.04 25.24
C LEU A 203 -23.53 11.84 26.76
N ARG A 204 -24.71 11.61 27.34
CA ARG A 204 -24.95 11.45 28.78
C ARG A 204 -24.32 12.59 29.61
N VAL A 205 -24.57 13.83 29.17
CA VAL A 205 -24.17 15.08 29.84
C VAL A 205 -25.40 15.91 30.20
N SER A 206 -25.23 16.98 30.98
CA SER A 206 -26.33 17.89 31.32
C SER A 206 -26.66 18.82 30.15
N ALA A 207 -27.96 18.92 29.84
CA ALA A 207 -28.48 19.80 28.78
C ALA A 207 -28.27 21.28 29.11
N ASP A 208 -28.49 21.71 30.36
CA ASP A 208 -28.30 23.10 30.78
C ASP A 208 -26.87 23.60 30.56
N PHE A 209 -25.89 22.77 30.93
CA PHE A 209 -24.49 23.11 30.71
C PHE A 209 -24.12 23.12 29.23
N LEU A 210 -24.67 22.19 28.43
CA LEU A 210 -24.45 22.17 26.99
C LEU A 210 -25.06 23.41 26.32
N GLN A 211 -26.26 23.81 26.73
CA GLN A 211 -26.93 25.03 26.26
C GLN A 211 -26.11 26.26 26.59
N SER A 212 -25.65 26.38 27.84
CA SER A 212 -24.78 27.47 28.25
C SER A 212 -23.48 27.51 27.44
N ALA A 213 -22.86 26.36 27.15
CA ALA A 213 -21.60 26.30 26.41
C ALA A 213 -21.71 26.81 24.96
N VAL A 214 -22.90 26.69 24.34
CA VAL A 214 -23.17 27.15 22.97
C VAL A 214 -23.68 28.60 22.93
N THR A 215 -24.44 29.04 23.93
CA THR A 215 -25.10 30.36 23.96
C THR A 215 -24.30 31.42 24.73
N HIS A 216 -23.45 31.01 25.66
CA HIS A 216 -22.66 31.91 26.51
C HIS A 216 -21.16 31.65 26.33
N ARG A 217 -20.39 32.73 26.51
CA ARG A 217 -18.95 32.67 26.71
C ARG A 217 -18.67 32.84 28.19
N VAL A 218 -17.94 31.90 28.75
CA VAL A 218 -17.47 32.01 30.13
C VAL A 218 -16.09 32.66 30.13
N THR A 219 -15.93 33.71 30.95
CA THR A 219 -14.63 34.30 31.24
C THR A 219 -14.32 34.06 32.71
N VAL A 220 -13.30 33.23 32.95
CA VAL A 220 -12.83 32.94 34.31
C VAL A 220 -11.90 34.07 34.74
N THR A 221 -12.34 34.87 35.71
CA THR A 221 -11.51 35.87 36.39
C THR A 221 -10.90 35.26 37.67
N SER A 222 -10.03 35.98 38.36
CA SER A 222 -9.36 35.53 39.58
C SER A 222 -10.32 35.17 40.71
N TYR A 223 -11.54 35.72 40.70
CA TYR A 223 -12.51 35.63 41.79
C TYR A 223 -13.83 35.00 41.35
N ASP A 224 -14.28 35.22 40.10
CA ASP A 224 -15.57 34.72 39.60
C ASP A 224 -15.55 34.26 38.13
N ARG A 225 -16.53 33.42 37.77
CA ARG A 225 -16.85 33.04 36.39
C ARG A 225 -17.95 33.96 35.85
N ILE A 226 -17.61 34.80 34.88
CA ILE A 226 -18.57 35.70 34.24
C ILE A 226 -19.14 35.01 33.00
N PHE A 227 -20.46 34.91 32.91
CA PHE A 227 -21.18 34.37 31.76
C PHE A 227 -21.64 35.52 30.87
N THR A 228 -21.05 35.66 29.69
CA THR A 228 -21.41 36.68 28.71
C THR A 228 -22.22 36.03 27.58
N PRO A 229 -23.45 36.47 27.29
CA PRO A 229 -24.22 35.94 26.17
C PRO A 229 -23.51 36.20 24.83
N LEU A 230 -23.67 35.28 23.88
CA LEU A 230 -23.12 35.37 22.53
C LEU A 230 -24.15 35.93 21.55
N SER A 231 -23.69 36.58 20.49
CA SER A 231 -24.52 36.85 19.32
C SER A 231 -24.87 35.57 18.58
N VAL A 232 -25.88 35.61 17.69
CA VAL A 232 -26.27 34.45 16.87
C VAL A 232 -25.08 33.91 16.07
N GLU A 233 -24.28 34.78 15.45
CA GLU A 233 -23.06 34.37 14.75
C GLU A 233 -22.04 33.74 15.70
N GLY A 234 -21.90 34.30 16.91
CA GLY A 234 -21.04 33.76 17.96
C GLY A 234 -21.46 32.37 18.42
N ALA A 235 -22.77 32.11 18.55
CA ALA A 235 -23.34 30.83 18.92
C ALA A 235 -23.20 29.78 17.80
N ILE A 236 -23.41 30.16 16.53
CA ILE A 236 -23.16 29.29 15.38
C ILE A 236 -21.69 28.87 15.33
N ASN A 237 -20.77 29.82 15.56
CA ASN A 237 -19.34 29.52 15.63
C ASN A 237 -19.01 28.66 16.87
N ALA A 238 -19.64 28.89 18.02
CA ALA A 238 -19.46 28.06 19.21
C ALA A 238 -19.91 26.61 18.96
N ARG A 239 -21.09 26.41 18.37
CA ARG A 239 -21.62 25.11 17.92
C ARG A 239 -20.63 24.41 16.98
N GLY A 240 -20.15 25.12 15.96
CA GLY A 240 -19.16 24.63 15.00
C GLY A 240 -17.77 24.34 15.59
N LEU A 241 -17.53 24.63 16.87
CA LEU A 241 -16.29 24.30 17.58
C LEU A 241 -16.49 23.26 18.69
N LEU A 242 -17.73 22.94 19.08
CA LEU A 242 -18.00 22.23 20.34
C LEU A 242 -17.80 20.70 20.24
N LEU A 243 -18.34 20.07 19.19
CA LEU A 243 -18.25 18.61 18.96
C LEU A 243 -17.48 18.16 17.71
N PRO A 244 -17.14 18.98 16.70
CA PRO A 244 -16.22 18.53 15.65
C PRO A 244 -14.84 18.07 16.18
N LEU A 245 -14.45 18.59 17.34
CA LEU A 245 -13.27 18.14 18.08
C LEU A 245 -13.47 16.77 18.74
N SER A 246 -14.69 16.33 19.04
CA SER A 246 -14.92 14.96 19.52
C SER A 246 -14.70 13.92 18.42
N VAL A 247 -14.94 14.21 17.13
CA VAL A 247 -14.53 13.33 16.01
C VAL A 247 -13.01 13.17 15.97
N LEU A 248 -12.29 14.29 16.09
CA LEU A 248 -10.82 14.25 16.12
C LEU A 248 -10.34 13.40 17.30
N LEU A 249 -10.86 13.67 18.50
CA LEU A 249 -10.43 12.96 19.69
C LEU A 249 -10.84 11.48 19.66
N LEU A 250 -12.00 11.16 19.06
CA LEU A 250 -12.43 9.79 18.78
C LEU A 250 -11.49 9.12 17.78
N PHE A 251 -11.07 9.82 16.72
CA PHE A 251 -10.11 9.31 15.75
C PHE A 251 -8.73 9.08 16.37
N GLU A 252 -8.26 10.00 17.22
CA GLU A 252 -7.03 9.86 18.00
C GLU A 252 -7.10 8.65 18.94
N TRP A 253 -8.23 8.48 19.64
CA TRP A 253 -8.47 7.33 20.51
C TRP A 253 -8.52 6.01 19.72
N LEU A 254 -9.21 5.97 18.59
CA LEU A 254 -9.23 4.79 17.71
C LEU A 254 -7.82 4.46 17.21
N LEU A 255 -7.04 5.47 16.82
CA LEU A 255 -5.65 5.29 16.39
C LEU A 255 -4.76 4.74 17.53
N LEU A 256 -4.99 5.17 18.78
CA LEU A 256 -4.33 4.61 19.95
C LEU A 256 -4.66 3.11 20.08
N ARG A 257 -5.95 2.74 20.03
CA ARG A 257 -6.38 1.33 20.09
C ARG A 257 -5.81 0.49 18.94
N ILE A 258 -5.77 1.05 17.73
CA ILE A 258 -5.14 0.41 16.57
C ILE A 258 -3.67 0.13 16.86
N ASN A 259 -2.94 1.11 17.41
CA ASN A 259 -1.52 0.94 17.71
C ASN A 259 -1.25 -0.03 18.86
N GLU A 260 -2.10 -0.05 19.90
CA GLU A 260 -2.04 -1.08 20.96
C GLU A 260 -2.24 -2.48 20.38
N TRP A 261 -3.17 -2.63 19.43
CA TRP A 261 -3.43 -3.90 18.78
C TRP A 261 -2.31 -4.33 17.82
N LEU A 262 -1.69 -3.39 17.09
CA LEU A 262 -0.61 -3.63 16.13
C LEU A 262 0.80 -3.68 16.75
N ALA A 263 0.93 -3.35 18.04
CA ALA A 263 2.19 -3.06 18.71
C ALA A 263 3.26 -4.17 18.48
N PRO A 264 4.50 -3.80 18.12
CA PRO A 264 5.60 -4.76 18.03
C PRO A 264 6.07 -5.18 19.43
N TRP A 265 6.56 -6.41 19.58
CA TRP A 265 7.24 -6.82 20.83
C TRP A 265 8.63 -6.20 20.97
N GLU A 266 9.48 -6.30 19.92
CA GLU A 266 10.88 -5.84 19.88
C GLU A 266 11.33 -5.72 18.42
N SER A 267 12.01 -4.62 18.05
CA SER A 267 12.48 -4.36 16.68
C SER A 267 13.92 -3.83 16.63
N ASP A 268 14.70 -4.26 15.64
CA ASP A 268 16.05 -3.74 15.35
C ASP A 268 16.05 -2.72 14.20
N CYS A 269 15.05 -2.78 13.31
CA CYS A 269 14.91 -1.93 12.14
C CYS A 269 13.45 -1.51 11.95
N THR A 270 13.24 -0.32 11.37
CA THR A 270 11.91 0.19 11.06
C THR A 270 11.88 0.73 9.63
N MET A 271 10.90 0.27 8.85
CA MET A 271 10.62 0.76 7.51
C MET A 271 9.37 1.65 7.55
N GLY A 272 9.52 2.94 7.28
CA GLY A 272 8.41 3.90 7.23
C GLY A 272 7.84 4.04 5.82
N ILE A 273 6.52 3.89 5.69
CA ILE A 273 5.75 4.15 4.47
C ILE A 273 4.94 5.42 4.70
N VAL A 274 5.27 6.48 3.95
CA VAL A 274 4.60 7.79 4.06
C VAL A 274 3.51 7.90 3.00
N ASP A 275 2.26 8.03 3.44
CA ASP A 275 1.12 8.36 2.59
C ASP A 275 0.46 9.64 3.09
N ILE A 276 0.84 10.77 2.49
CA ILE A 276 0.34 12.11 2.83
C ILE A 276 -0.62 12.57 1.73
N HIS A 277 -1.52 13.50 2.08
CA HIS A 277 -2.40 14.18 1.13
C HIS A 277 -1.66 14.59 -0.13
N GLY A 278 -2.34 14.45 -1.26
CA GLY A 278 -1.80 14.96 -2.52
C GLY A 278 -1.82 16.48 -2.54
N PHE A 279 -1.08 17.06 -3.49
CA PHE A 279 -1.28 18.46 -3.84
C PHE A 279 -2.74 18.67 -4.30
N GLU A 280 -3.38 19.72 -3.81
CA GLU A 280 -4.81 20.01 -4.00
C GLU A 280 -5.03 21.45 -4.45
N ASP A 281 -5.80 21.59 -5.53
CA ASP A 281 -6.45 22.83 -5.92
C ASP A 281 -7.92 22.51 -6.23
N LEU A 282 -8.81 22.91 -5.32
CA LEU A 282 -10.24 22.59 -5.34
C LEU A 282 -11.08 23.78 -5.82
N GLY A 283 -10.46 24.84 -6.34
CA GLY A 283 -11.10 26.11 -6.68
C GLY A 283 -11.42 26.99 -5.46
N LEU A 284 -11.99 26.40 -4.39
CA LEU A 284 -12.17 27.05 -3.09
C LEU A 284 -11.15 26.49 -2.07
N ASN A 285 -9.96 27.08 -2.04
CA ASN A 285 -8.89 26.64 -1.16
C ASN A 285 -8.85 27.45 0.14
N SER A 286 -8.79 26.76 1.28
CA SER A 286 -8.73 27.38 2.61
C SER A 286 -7.42 27.05 3.34
N LEU A 287 -7.38 27.24 4.66
CA LEU A 287 -6.20 27.03 5.49
C LEU A 287 -5.69 25.58 5.41
N GLU A 288 -6.61 24.63 5.29
CA GLU A 288 -6.31 23.21 5.22
C GLU A 288 -5.58 22.86 3.93
N GLN A 289 -6.03 23.38 2.79
CA GLN A 289 -5.32 23.25 1.51
C GLN A 289 -3.96 23.95 1.56
N LEU A 290 -3.83 25.11 2.23
CA LEU A 290 -2.54 25.76 2.41
C LEU A 290 -1.56 24.87 3.18
N CYS A 291 -2.01 24.24 4.28
CA CYS A 291 -1.20 23.31 5.07
C CYS A 291 -0.83 22.05 4.25
N VAL A 292 -1.77 21.46 3.51
CA VAL A 292 -1.56 20.31 2.63
C VAL A 292 -0.54 20.63 1.53
N ASN A 293 -0.70 21.75 0.84
CA ASN A 293 0.20 22.17 -0.22
C ASN A 293 1.57 22.56 0.32
N PHE A 294 1.65 23.18 1.50
CA PHE A 294 2.91 23.41 2.21
C PHE A 294 3.64 22.10 2.57
N ALA A 295 2.92 21.07 3.03
CA ALA A 295 3.48 19.75 3.27
C ALA A 295 4.09 19.17 2.00
N ASN A 296 3.36 19.23 0.89
CA ASN A 296 3.80 18.75 -0.41
C ASN A 296 5.03 19.52 -0.91
N GLU A 297 5.05 20.84 -0.77
CA GLU A 297 6.20 21.69 -1.11
C GLU A 297 7.45 21.29 -0.30
N ARG A 298 7.28 21.04 1.01
CA ARG A 298 8.38 20.62 1.90
C ARG A 298 8.91 19.23 1.54
N LEU A 299 8.03 18.27 1.24
CA LEU A 299 8.43 16.92 0.82
C LEU A 299 9.08 16.93 -0.56
N GLN A 300 8.61 17.81 -1.47
CA GLN A 300 9.22 17.99 -2.79
C GLN A 300 10.62 18.58 -2.66
N HIS A 301 10.80 19.58 -1.80
CA HIS A 301 12.11 20.14 -1.50
C HIS A 301 13.05 19.10 -0.87
N PHE A 302 12.55 18.29 0.08
CA PHE A 302 13.30 17.16 0.63
C PHE A 302 13.74 16.18 -0.46
N PHE A 303 12.85 15.80 -1.37
CA PHE A 303 13.21 14.94 -2.50
C PHE A 303 14.34 15.52 -3.35
N SER A 304 14.21 16.79 -3.77
CA SER A 304 15.24 17.44 -4.60
C SER A 304 16.58 17.49 -3.87
N GLN A 305 16.58 17.86 -2.59
CA GLN A 305 17.79 17.85 -1.75
C GLN A 305 18.39 16.45 -1.63
N THR A 306 17.58 15.41 -1.40
CA THR A 306 18.08 14.04 -1.26
C THR A 306 18.66 13.52 -2.57
N VAL A 307 18.00 13.77 -3.71
CA VAL A 307 18.52 13.35 -5.02
C VAL A 307 19.84 14.06 -5.33
N ILE A 308 19.93 15.36 -5.09
CA ILE A 308 21.16 16.13 -5.30
C ILE A 308 22.26 15.65 -4.33
N ALA A 309 21.97 15.57 -3.03
CA ALA A 309 22.95 15.14 -2.03
C ALA A 309 23.43 13.70 -2.24
N GLN A 310 22.54 12.80 -2.68
CA GLN A 310 22.95 11.44 -3.08
C GLN A 310 23.92 11.50 -4.26
N GLU A 311 23.63 12.26 -5.31
CA GLU A 311 24.54 12.37 -6.46
C GLU A 311 25.83 13.12 -6.13
N GLU A 312 25.78 14.16 -5.31
CA GLU A 312 26.95 14.92 -4.86
C GLU A 312 27.83 14.09 -3.92
N ALA A 313 27.28 13.40 -2.92
CA ALA A 313 28.07 12.50 -2.07
C ALA A 313 28.77 11.43 -2.94
N ASN A 314 28.06 10.88 -3.92
CA ASN A 314 28.63 9.93 -4.86
C ASN A 314 29.70 10.56 -5.76
N GLY A 315 29.52 11.82 -6.19
CA GLY A 315 30.48 12.59 -6.98
C GLY A 315 31.74 12.99 -6.20
N THR A 316 31.61 13.39 -4.94
CA THR A 316 32.73 13.72 -4.04
C THR A 316 33.53 12.46 -3.69
N HIS A 317 32.86 11.34 -3.40
CA HIS A 317 33.54 10.04 -3.29
C HIS A 317 34.27 9.66 -4.59
N ALA A 318 33.63 9.85 -5.75
CA ALA A 318 34.24 9.58 -7.05
C ALA A 318 35.42 10.52 -7.38
N SER A 319 35.39 11.78 -6.95
CA SER A 319 36.45 12.74 -7.22
C SER A 319 37.63 12.58 -6.26
N SER A 320 37.37 12.38 -4.96
CA SER A 320 38.41 12.29 -3.94
C SER A 320 39.06 10.90 -3.84
N GLN A 321 38.30 9.81 -3.98
CA GLN A 321 38.85 8.44 -3.87
C GLN A 321 39.11 7.79 -5.23
N GLU A 322 38.35 8.14 -6.26
CA GLU A 322 38.40 7.47 -7.57
C GLU A 322 39.00 8.36 -8.70
N GLN A 323 39.40 9.60 -8.37
CA GLN A 323 40.03 10.59 -9.26
C GLN A 323 39.25 10.88 -10.56
N LEU A 324 37.92 10.89 -10.49
CA LEU A 324 37.07 11.21 -11.64
C LEU A 324 36.76 12.71 -11.73
N ALA A 325 36.66 13.22 -12.96
CA ALA A 325 36.24 14.59 -13.24
C ALA A 325 34.72 14.73 -12.97
N TRP A 326 34.35 15.23 -11.81
CA TRP A 326 32.96 15.48 -11.41
C TRP A 326 32.65 16.98 -11.42
N ILE A 327 31.55 17.38 -12.06
CA ILE A 327 31.07 18.76 -12.06
C ILE A 327 29.97 18.88 -10.99
N PRO A 328 30.12 19.75 -9.96
CA PRO A 328 29.10 19.94 -8.93
C PRO A 328 27.77 20.43 -9.53
N ILE A 329 26.69 19.72 -9.22
CA ILE A 329 25.32 20.01 -9.68
C ILE A 329 24.67 21.13 -8.81
N SER A 330 25.35 21.51 -7.73
CA SER A 330 24.95 22.40 -6.62
C SER A 330 24.29 23.74 -6.99
N LYS A 331 24.54 24.32 -8.17
CA LYS A 331 24.11 25.71 -8.48
C LYS A 331 22.74 25.87 -9.15
N MET A 332 22.06 24.81 -9.58
CA MET A 332 20.91 25.00 -10.46
C MET A 332 19.55 25.19 -9.79
N TYR A 333 19.34 24.82 -8.52
CA TYR A 333 17.97 24.74 -7.99
C TYR A 333 17.87 25.09 -6.50
N SER A 334 17.80 26.40 -6.21
CA SER A 334 17.64 26.92 -4.83
C SER A 334 16.28 27.58 -4.57
N GLU A 335 15.44 27.76 -5.57
CA GLU A 335 14.24 28.58 -5.41
C GLU A 335 13.02 27.73 -5.05
N SER A 336 12.42 28.01 -3.90
CA SER A 336 11.17 27.42 -3.45
C SER A 336 10.34 28.48 -2.74
N CYS A 337 9.02 28.39 -2.86
CA CYS A 337 8.10 29.28 -2.15
C CYS A 337 8.06 29.01 -0.63
N LEU A 338 8.81 28.02 -0.12
CA LEU A 338 8.86 27.66 1.29
C LEU A 338 9.21 28.84 2.21
N ASP A 339 10.07 29.76 1.76
CA ASP A 339 10.45 30.92 2.57
C ASP A 339 9.28 31.90 2.74
N VAL A 340 8.51 32.14 1.67
CA VAL A 340 7.30 32.96 1.74
C VAL A 340 6.28 32.34 2.70
N ILE A 341 6.15 31.01 2.72
CA ILE A 341 5.15 30.35 3.56
C ILE A 341 5.60 30.30 5.04
N ALA A 342 6.86 29.95 5.32
CA ALA A 342 7.27 29.52 6.66
C ALA A 342 8.56 30.15 7.21
N ALA A 343 9.25 31.03 6.47
CA ALA A 343 10.46 31.68 6.99
C ALA A 343 10.11 32.62 8.15
N LYS A 344 10.98 32.66 9.16
CA LYS A 344 10.87 33.65 10.24
C LYS A 344 11.56 34.96 9.83
N PRO A 345 11.06 36.14 10.21
CA PRO A 345 9.88 36.36 11.05
C PRO A 345 8.56 36.55 10.29
N HIS A 346 8.61 36.79 8.97
CA HIS A 346 7.46 37.30 8.21
C HIS A 346 6.80 36.29 7.26
N GLY A 347 7.05 34.99 7.38
CA GLY A 347 6.34 33.99 6.57
C GLY A 347 4.85 33.97 6.85
N ILE A 348 4.03 33.61 5.86
CA ILE A 348 2.55 33.59 5.94
C ILE A 348 2.06 32.86 7.21
N LEU A 349 2.64 31.69 7.53
CA LEU A 349 2.27 30.90 8.71
C LEU A 349 2.65 31.61 10.02
N CYS A 350 3.79 32.30 10.07
CA CYS A 350 4.21 33.09 11.23
C CYS A 350 3.30 34.30 11.44
N ILE A 351 2.95 35.01 10.36
CA ILE A 351 2.00 36.12 10.43
C ILE A 351 0.64 35.61 10.93
N LEU A 352 0.19 34.43 10.48
CA LEU A 352 -1.06 33.83 10.92
C LEU A 352 -1.05 33.54 12.43
N ASP A 353 0.02 32.93 12.94
CA ASP A 353 0.17 32.64 14.37
C ASP A 353 0.19 33.92 15.22
N ASP A 354 0.95 34.92 14.79
CA ASP A 354 1.02 36.22 15.45
C ASP A 354 -0.35 36.90 15.48
N GLN A 355 -1.08 36.91 14.35
CA GLN A 355 -2.43 37.49 14.30
C GLN A 355 -3.44 36.69 15.12
N THR A 356 -3.32 35.36 15.17
CA THR A 356 -4.23 34.50 15.94
C THR A 356 -4.16 34.78 17.44
N SER A 357 -2.98 35.17 17.93
CA SER A 357 -2.73 35.53 19.33
C SER A 357 -3.33 36.88 19.75
N LEU A 358 -3.65 37.76 18.80
CA LEU A 358 -4.18 39.10 19.06
C LEU A 358 -5.72 39.06 19.13
N THR A 359 -6.28 39.70 20.16
CA THR A 359 -7.74 39.69 20.40
C THR A 359 -8.53 40.51 19.38
N GLN A 360 -7.93 41.58 18.84
CA GLN A 360 -8.57 42.49 17.86
C GLN A 360 -8.20 42.18 16.40
N ALA A 361 -7.37 41.17 16.14
CA ALA A 361 -6.98 40.83 14.77
C ALA A 361 -8.14 40.17 14.01
N THR A 362 -8.23 40.48 12.73
CA THR A 362 -9.20 39.91 11.79
C THR A 362 -8.50 39.25 10.61
N ASP A 363 -9.21 38.40 9.89
CA ASP A 363 -8.71 37.78 8.66
C ASP A 363 -8.22 38.86 7.64
N HIS A 364 -8.86 40.03 7.65
CA HIS A 364 -8.45 41.17 6.82
C HIS A 364 -7.12 41.78 7.28
N THR A 365 -6.90 41.98 8.59
CA THR A 365 -5.60 42.51 9.08
C THR A 365 -4.47 41.53 8.81
N PHE A 366 -4.74 40.23 8.91
CA PHE A 366 -3.81 39.18 8.49
C PHE A 366 -3.46 39.30 7.00
N LEU A 367 -4.46 39.37 6.12
CA LEU A 367 -4.24 39.49 4.68
C LEU A 367 -3.46 40.76 4.29
N GLN A 368 -3.77 41.88 4.92
CA GLN A 368 -3.05 43.15 4.71
C GLN A 368 -1.56 43.01 5.04
N LYS A 369 -1.22 42.33 6.15
CA LYS A 369 0.18 42.08 6.52
C LYS A 369 0.88 41.15 5.52
N CYS A 370 0.19 40.12 5.03
CA CYS A 370 0.74 39.26 3.97
C CYS A 370 1.02 40.05 2.69
N HIS A 371 0.11 40.93 2.26
CA HIS A 371 0.33 41.81 1.11
C HIS A 371 1.48 42.79 1.32
N TYR A 372 1.63 43.34 2.53
CA TYR A 372 2.72 44.26 2.87
C TYR A 372 4.09 43.59 2.78
N HIS A 373 4.25 42.41 3.38
CA HIS A 373 5.55 41.72 3.43
C HIS A 373 5.91 40.95 2.16
N HIS A 374 4.93 40.40 1.43
CA HIS A 374 5.17 39.51 0.30
C HIS A 374 4.73 40.06 -1.06
N GLY A 375 4.16 41.27 -1.12
CA GLY A 375 3.62 41.84 -2.36
C GLY A 375 4.62 41.89 -3.54
N ASN A 376 5.92 42.03 -3.23
CA ASN A 376 7.00 42.08 -4.23
C ASN A 376 7.68 40.72 -4.49
N SER A 377 7.27 39.65 -3.81
CA SER A 377 7.88 38.33 -3.98
C SER A 377 7.42 37.68 -5.30
N PRO A 378 8.32 37.02 -6.06
CA PRO A 378 7.94 36.31 -7.29
C PRO A 378 6.96 35.14 -7.03
N TRP A 379 6.95 34.62 -5.81
CA TRP A 379 6.15 33.47 -5.37
C TRP A 379 4.78 33.84 -4.80
N TYR A 380 4.49 35.14 -4.65
CA TYR A 380 3.24 35.64 -4.11
C TYR A 380 2.56 36.54 -5.13
N THR A 381 1.23 36.52 -5.19
CA THR A 381 0.48 37.39 -6.08
C THR A 381 -0.72 37.97 -5.35
N ARG A 382 -0.81 39.30 -5.39
CA ARG A 382 -1.94 40.07 -4.84
C ARG A 382 -3.09 40.08 -5.86
N PRO A 383 -4.34 39.91 -5.43
CA PRO A 383 -5.48 40.05 -6.34
C PRO A 383 -5.57 41.49 -6.87
N LYS A 384 -6.01 41.62 -8.13
CA LYS A 384 -6.20 42.94 -8.78
C LYS A 384 -7.34 43.74 -8.13
N LEU A 385 -8.36 43.04 -7.65
CA LEU A 385 -9.49 43.58 -6.90
C LEU A 385 -9.29 43.30 -5.40
N PRO A 386 -9.90 44.09 -4.49
CA PRO A 386 -9.80 43.90 -3.04
C PRO A 386 -10.63 42.70 -2.57
N LEU A 387 -10.34 41.52 -3.11
CA LEU A 387 -10.92 40.26 -2.72
C LEU A 387 -10.14 39.71 -1.50
N PRO A 388 -10.81 39.01 -0.56
CA PRO A 388 -10.17 38.43 0.63
C PRO A 388 -9.39 37.15 0.28
N VAL A 389 -8.47 37.25 -0.68
CA VAL A 389 -7.70 36.13 -1.24
C VAL A 389 -6.24 36.50 -1.44
N PHE A 390 -5.37 35.49 -1.46
CA PHE A 390 -3.99 35.61 -1.93
C PHE A 390 -3.60 34.39 -2.75
N THR A 391 -2.66 34.55 -3.68
CA THR A 391 -2.18 33.45 -4.53
C THR A 391 -0.71 33.15 -4.23
N VAL A 392 -0.39 31.88 -4.00
CA VAL A 392 1.00 31.40 -3.86
C VAL A 392 1.34 30.56 -5.08
N LYS A 393 2.50 30.82 -5.68
CA LYS A 393 3.04 30.00 -6.77
C LYS A 393 3.81 28.82 -6.18
N HIS A 394 3.14 27.66 -6.11
CA HIS A 394 3.74 26.41 -5.67
C HIS A 394 4.48 25.72 -6.79
N TYR A 395 5.25 24.66 -6.47
CA TYR A 395 5.92 23.84 -7.48
C TYR A 395 4.96 23.30 -8.55
N ALA A 396 3.73 22.96 -8.18
CA ALA A 396 2.71 22.39 -9.07
C ALA A 396 1.81 23.44 -9.77
N GLY A 397 2.00 24.73 -9.50
CA GLY A 397 1.22 25.82 -10.09
C GLY A 397 0.74 26.87 -9.08
N PRO A 398 0.15 27.98 -9.56
CA PRO A 398 -0.44 28.99 -8.70
C PRO A 398 -1.73 28.49 -8.05
N VAL A 399 -1.84 28.63 -6.72
CA VAL A 399 -3.06 28.30 -5.96
C VAL A 399 -3.54 29.54 -5.23
N THR A 400 -4.83 29.85 -5.39
CA THR A 400 -5.48 30.98 -4.74
C THR A 400 -6.21 30.52 -3.48
N TYR A 401 -5.91 31.14 -2.35
CA TYR A 401 -6.47 30.82 -1.04
C TYR A 401 -7.43 31.91 -0.57
N GLN A 402 -8.60 31.51 -0.07
CA GLN A 402 -9.59 32.40 0.52
C GLN A 402 -9.39 32.49 2.03
N VAL A 403 -9.20 33.71 2.53
CA VAL A 403 -8.76 33.98 3.92
C VAL A 403 -9.90 33.87 4.94
N HIS A 404 -11.09 33.47 4.52
CA HIS A 404 -12.27 33.41 5.38
C HIS A 404 -12.08 32.42 6.55
N LYS A 405 -12.23 32.93 7.78
CA LYS A 405 -12.10 32.21 9.05
C LYS A 405 -10.72 31.60 9.30
N PHE A 406 -9.65 32.10 8.67
CA PHE A 406 -8.28 31.61 8.88
C PHE A 406 -7.85 31.68 10.35
N LEU A 407 -8.09 32.83 11.01
CA LEU A 407 -7.74 32.98 12.42
C LEU A 407 -8.52 32.01 13.31
N ASN A 408 -9.81 31.82 13.05
CA ASN A 408 -10.65 30.90 13.81
C ASN A 408 -10.22 29.44 13.61
N LYS A 409 -9.91 29.04 12.37
CA LYS A 409 -9.40 27.69 12.07
C LYS A 409 -8.03 27.43 12.69
N ASN A 410 -7.19 28.46 12.82
CA ASN A 410 -5.88 28.33 13.45
C ASN A 410 -5.94 28.24 14.99
N ARG A 411 -7.05 28.69 15.61
CA ARG A 411 -7.29 28.53 17.06
C ARG A 411 -7.61 27.06 17.38
N ASP A 412 -6.58 26.29 17.68
CA ASP A 412 -6.68 24.86 18.01
C ASP A 412 -6.86 24.61 19.52
N GLN A 413 -7.73 25.38 20.18
CA GLN A 413 -7.99 25.27 21.62
C GLN A 413 -9.47 25.08 21.92
N LEU A 414 -9.76 24.02 22.68
CA LEU A 414 -11.07 23.78 23.27
C LEU A 414 -11.32 24.81 24.38
N ARG A 415 -12.56 25.27 24.44
CA ARG A 415 -13.05 26.05 25.57
C ARG A 415 -12.97 25.20 26.85
N PRO A 416 -12.39 25.69 27.97
CA PRO A 416 -12.25 24.93 29.20
C PRO A 416 -13.59 24.36 29.71
N GLU A 417 -14.69 25.08 29.49
CA GLU A 417 -16.03 24.68 29.90
C GLU A 417 -16.49 23.42 29.17
N VAL A 418 -16.14 23.31 27.89
CA VAL A 418 -16.46 22.14 27.06
C VAL A 418 -15.69 20.92 27.53
N LEU A 419 -14.41 21.09 27.89
CA LEU A 419 -13.60 20.03 28.50
C LEU A 419 -14.19 19.56 29.82
N ASP A 420 -14.65 20.48 30.67
CA ASP A 420 -15.25 20.17 31.96
C ASP A 420 -16.52 19.33 31.80
N ILE A 421 -17.44 19.73 30.91
CA ILE A 421 -18.72 19.04 30.68
C ILE A 421 -18.49 17.60 30.20
N PHE A 422 -17.68 17.41 29.16
CA PHE A 422 -17.49 16.07 28.58
C PHE A 422 -16.59 15.17 29.43
N SER A 423 -15.67 15.73 30.23
CA SER A 423 -14.90 14.93 31.20
C SER A 423 -15.78 14.24 32.25
N GLN A 424 -16.97 14.79 32.51
CA GLN A 424 -17.97 14.28 33.45
C GLN A 424 -19.08 13.45 32.79
N SER A 425 -18.97 13.17 31.47
CA SER A 425 -19.93 12.32 30.77
C SER A 425 -20.04 10.95 31.45
N ARG A 426 -21.26 10.38 31.49
CA ARG A 426 -21.46 9.00 31.97
C ARG A 426 -21.04 7.95 30.93
N LEU A 427 -20.80 8.36 29.68
CA LEU A 427 -20.19 7.49 28.68
C LEU A 427 -18.69 7.37 28.94
N LYS A 428 -18.23 6.16 29.26
CA LYS A 428 -16.82 5.90 29.61
C LYS A 428 -15.85 6.36 28.52
N VAL A 429 -16.18 6.15 27.24
CA VAL A 429 -15.34 6.56 26.10
C VAL A 429 -15.17 8.07 26.07
N VAL A 430 -16.28 8.81 26.11
CA VAL A 430 -16.29 10.28 26.08
C VAL A 430 -15.56 10.83 27.31
N SER A 431 -15.88 10.34 28.50
CA SER A 431 -15.23 10.78 29.74
C SER A 431 -13.71 10.58 29.69
N HIS A 432 -13.24 9.39 29.30
CA HIS A 432 -11.81 9.09 29.20
C HIS A 432 -11.09 10.03 28.22
N ILE A 433 -11.62 10.14 26.99
CA ILE A 433 -11.06 10.97 25.93
C ILE A 433 -10.91 12.44 26.39
N PHE A 434 -11.95 13.00 27.03
CA PHE A 434 -11.94 14.40 27.46
C PHE A 434 -11.14 14.62 28.76
N GLN A 435 -10.99 13.61 29.61
CA GLN A 435 -10.08 13.66 30.77
C GLN A 435 -8.62 13.73 30.33
N GLU A 436 -8.21 12.93 29.35
CA GLU A 436 -6.86 13.01 28.77
C GLU A 436 -6.60 14.36 28.11
N ALA A 437 -7.55 14.86 27.32
CA ALA A 437 -7.46 16.18 26.70
C ALA A 437 -7.33 17.31 27.75
N LYS A 438 -8.10 17.22 28.84
CA LYS A 438 -8.04 18.18 29.96
C LYS A 438 -6.70 18.11 30.70
N ALA A 439 -6.13 16.92 30.92
CA ALA A 439 -4.82 16.76 31.52
C ALA A 439 -3.72 17.40 30.66
N ALA A 440 -3.74 17.15 29.34
CA ALA A 440 -2.79 17.76 28.40
C ALA A 440 -2.90 19.30 28.37
N TYR A 441 -4.13 19.83 28.44
CA TYR A 441 -4.37 21.28 28.51
C TYR A 441 -3.80 21.90 29.80
N SER A 442 -4.00 21.26 30.95
CA SER A 442 -3.47 21.73 32.24
C SER A 442 -1.94 21.73 32.28
N GLN A 443 -1.29 20.67 31.79
CA GLN A 443 0.18 20.60 31.70
C GLN A 443 0.75 21.72 30.82
N GLN A 444 0.10 22.04 29.69
CA GLN A 444 0.52 23.18 28.86
C GLN A 444 0.38 24.53 29.58
N ARG A 445 -0.66 24.73 30.41
CA ARG A 445 -0.81 25.95 31.23
C ARG A 445 0.27 26.08 32.29
N GLU A 446 0.64 25.00 32.97
CA GLU A 446 1.67 25.01 34.01
C GLU A 446 3.07 25.30 33.45
N LEU A 447 3.41 24.68 32.32
CA LEU A 447 4.66 24.96 31.60
C LEU A 447 4.74 26.43 31.16
N ARG A 448 3.61 27.04 30.77
CA ARG A 448 3.52 28.46 30.43
C ARG A 448 3.68 29.39 31.64
N ALA A 449 3.19 29.00 32.82
CA ALA A 449 3.29 29.80 34.03
C ALA A 449 4.74 29.89 34.59
N ARG A 450 5.60 28.91 34.28
CA ARG A 450 7.02 28.89 34.73
C ARG A 450 7.99 29.66 33.81
N GLY A 451 7.59 30.02 32.59
CA GLY A 451 8.43 30.76 31.64
C GLY A 451 8.39 32.28 31.88
N LYS A 452 9.33 32.83 32.66
CA LYS A 452 9.51 34.29 32.77
C LYS A 452 10.03 34.87 31.45
N GLY A 453 9.21 35.67 30.75
CA GLY A 453 9.69 36.73 29.86
C GLY A 453 9.60 36.56 28.33
N LEU A 454 9.17 35.40 27.79
CA LEU A 454 8.90 35.26 26.35
C LEU A 454 7.39 35.28 26.09
N LYS A 455 6.95 36.12 25.14
CA LYS A 455 5.55 36.22 24.70
C LYS A 455 4.95 34.81 24.54
N PRO A 456 3.74 34.54 25.07
CA PRO A 456 3.13 33.23 24.98
C PRO A 456 2.84 32.90 23.51
N GLN A 457 3.66 32.05 22.88
CA GLN A 457 3.26 31.42 21.63
C GLN A 457 2.12 30.47 21.96
N ALA A 458 0.90 30.87 21.59
CA ALA A 458 -0.25 29.99 21.60
C ALA A 458 0.09 28.76 20.73
N SER A 459 -0.17 27.56 21.23
CA SER A 459 -0.08 26.33 20.42
C SER A 459 -1.21 26.34 19.39
N THR A 460 -0.97 26.96 18.23
CA THR A 460 -1.91 27.03 17.12
C THR A 460 -1.92 25.74 16.32
N LEU A 461 -2.93 25.57 15.46
CA LEU A 461 -3.00 24.43 14.55
C LEU A 461 -1.74 24.39 13.66
N VAL A 462 -1.42 25.53 13.07
CA VAL A 462 -0.29 25.67 12.16
C VAL A 462 1.04 25.45 12.85
N SER A 463 1.25 25.94 14.08
CA SER A 463 2.49 25.72 14.81
C SER A 463 2.71 24.24 15.12
N LYS A 464 1.66 23.53 15.59
CA LYS A 464 1.70 22.08 15.86
C LYS A 464 1.98 21.30 14.57
N PHE A 465 1.32 21.68 13.48
CA PHE A 465 1.53 21.05 12.18
C PHE A 465 2.94 21.26 11.65
N GLN A 466 3.46 22.48 11.72
CA GLN A 466 4.81 22.81 11.28
C GLN A 466 5.87 22.01 12.08
N GLN A 467 5.69 21.88 13.39
CA GLN A 467 6.56 21.04 14.22
C GLN A 467 6.49 19.56 13.80
N SER A 468 5.27 19.02 13.67
CA SER A 468 5.06 17.61 13.27
C SER A 468 5.66 17.30 11.89
N LEU A 469 5.53 18.21 10.93
CA LEU A 469 6.13 18.10 9.61
C LEU A 469 7.67 18.18 9.66
N GLN A 470 8.23 19.06 10.50
CA GLN A 470 9.67 19.11 10.72
C GLN A 470 10.20 17.81 11.32
N ASP A 471 9.51 17.25 12.31
CA ASP A 471 9.87 15.98 12.94
C ASP A 471 9.82 14.83 11.92
N LEU A 472 8.79 14.80 11.05
CA LEU A 472 8.70 13.84 9.96
C LEU A 472 9.88 13.96 8.99
N VAL A 473 10.17 15.18 8.50
CA VAL A 473 11.29 15.40 7.56
C VAL A 473 12.63 15.07 8.22
N ALA A 474 12.80 15.36 9.52
CA ALA A 474 13.99 14.98 10.27
C ALA A 474 14.15 13.45 10.37
N LYS A 475 13.05 12.71 10.60
CA LYS A 475 13.06 11.24 10.53
C LYS A 475 13.45 10.75 9.14
N LEU A 476 12.85 11.31 8.08
CA LEU A 476 13.16 10.94 6.69
C LEU A 476 14.61 11.21 6.31
N ARG A 477 15.21 12.31 6.78
CA ARG A 477 16.63 12.65 6.54
C ARG A 477 17.60 11.66 7.19
N ARG A 478 17.21 11.01 8.30
CA ARG A 478 18.02 10.00 8.98
C ARG A 478 17.88 8.60 8.36
N SER A 479 16.91 8.40 7.48
CA SER A 479 16.60 7.12 6.86
C SER A 479 17.07 7.07 5.40
N HIS A 480 17.26 5.85 4.89
CA HIS A 480 17.47 5.65 3.44
C HIS A 480 16.13 5.76 2.70
N ALA A 481 15.91 6.88 2.02
CA ALA A 481 14.63 7.19 1.38
C ALA A 481 14.48 6.54 -0.01
N PHE A 482 13.34 5.88 -0.23
CA PHE A 482 12.88 5.43 -1.54
C PHE A 482 11.68 6.27 -1.98
N PHE A 483 11.67 6.71 -3.23
CA PHE A 483 10.64 7.61 -3.76
C PHE A 483 9.74 6.91 -4.77
N ILE A 484 8.44 6.87 -4.47
CA ILE A 484 7.40 6.37 -5.38
C ILE A 484 6.58 7.57 -5.86
N ARG A 485 6.52 7.76 -7.18
CA ARG A 485 5.81 8.86 -7.83
C ARG A 485 4.56 8.32 -8.51
N CYS A 486 3.40 8.78 -8.05
CA CYS A 486 2.11 8.34 -8.55
C CYS A 486 1.53 9.46 -9.43
N ILE A 487 1.16 9.12 -10.68
CA ILE A 487 0.76 10.06 -11.73
C ILE A 487 -0.71 9.79 -12.09
N THR A 488 -1.51 10.86 -12.13
CA THR A 488 -2.93 10.76 -12.53
C THR A 488 -3.03 10.82 -14.07
N PRO A 489 -3.65 9.84 -14.74
CA PRO A 489 -3.63 9.79 -16.21
C PRO A 489 -4.58 10.79 -16.88
N ASN A 490 -5.68 11.17 -16.22
CA ASN A 490 -6.64 12.16 -16.71
C ASN A 490 -7.44 12.78 -15.55
N THR A 491 -8.04 13.94 -15.77
CA THR A 491 -8.87 14.66 -14.77
C THR A 491 -10.29 14.10 -14.64
N LYS A 492 -10.77 13.33 -15.63
CA LYS A 492 -12.14 12.81 -15.73
C LYS A 492 -12.38 11.52 -14.94
N LYS A 493 -11.36 10.98 -14.24
CA LYS A 493 -11.40 9.70 -13.51
C LYS A 493 -11.77 8.50 -14.39
N LEU A 494 -11.46 8.55 -15.69
CA LEU A 494 -11.82 7.50 -16.65
C LEU A 494 -10.68 6.48 -16.80
N SER A 495 -11.03 5.20 -16.90
CA SER A 495 -10.06 4.13 -17.19
C SER A 495 -9.59 4.21 -18.64
N ASN A 496 -8.36 3.72 -18.91
CA ASN A 496 -7.77 3.62 -20.25
C ASN A 496 -7.66 4.94 -21.05
N ILE A 497 -7.82 6.10 -20.41
CA ILE A 497 -7.63 7.41 -21.04
C ILE A 497 -6.36 8.05 -20.50
N PHE A 498 -5.46 8.46 -21.40
CA PHE A 498 -4.20 9.11 -21.08
C PHE A 498 -4.17 10.51 -21.70
N ASP A 499 -4.25 11.53 -20.85
CA ASP A 499 -4.13 12.93 -21.25
C ASP A 499 -2.65 13.34 -21.24
N VAL A 500 -2.10 13.53 -22.44
CA VAL A 500 -0.68 13.82 -22.63
C VAL A 500 -0.27 15.16 -22.01
N GLU A 501 -1.08 16.21 -22.16
CA GLU A 501 -0.74 17.54 -21.63
C GLU A 501 -0.82 17.57 -20.12
N TYR A 502 -1.85 16.94 -19.56
CA TYR A 502 -2.02 16.82 -18.12
C TYR A 502 -0.87 16.03 -17.49
N VAL A 503 -0.54 14.85 -18.03
CA VAL A 503 0.57 14.03 -17.52
C VAL A 503 1.92 14.72 -17.70
N THR A 504 2.15 15.38 -18.84
CA THR A 504 3.40 16.13 -19.10
C THR A 504 3.60 17.24 -18.08
N SER A 505 2.52 17.95 -17.72
CA SER A 505 2.56 18.96 -16.67
C SER A 505 3.00 18.35 -15.33
N GLN A 506 2.50 17.15 -14.99
CA GLN A 506 2.93 16.45 -13.77
C GLN A 506 4.39 16.03 -13.76
N LEU A 507 4.89 15.56 -14.88
CA LEU A 507 6.30 15.21 -15.02
C LEU A 507 7.21 16.43 -14.84
N ARG A 508 6.79 17.60 -15.30
CA ARG A 508 7.52 18.86 -15.16
C ARG A 508 7.61 19.31 -13.70
N TYR A 509 6.47 19.44 -13.00
CA TYR A 509 6.50 19.94 -11.63
C TYR A 509 6.98 18.91 -10.60
N SER A 510 6.78 17.61 -10.82
CA SER A 510 7.16 16.56 -9.85
C SER A 510 8.68 16.43 -9.64
N GLY A 511 9.49 17.13 -10.43
CA GLY A 511 10.96 17.04 -10.39
C GLY A 511 11.49 15.72 -10.94
N ILE A 512 10.64 14.88 -11.55
CA ILE A 512 11.05 13.60 -12.14
C ILE A 512 11.99 13.85 -13.31
N LEU A 513 11.65 14.77 -14.21
CA LEU A 513 12.50 15.11 -15.35
C LEU A 513 13.86 15.63 -14.88
N GLN A 514 13.87 16.48 -13.86
CA GLN A 514 15.11 16.99 -13.26
C GLN A 514 15.95 15.86 -12.66
N ALA A 515 15.35 14.98 -11.85
CA ALA A 515 16.05 13.84 -11.27
C ALA A 515 16.60 12.88 -12.34
N ILE A 516 15.88 12.67 -13.45
CA ILE A 516 16.36 11.90 -14.59
C ILE A 516 17.54 12.60 -15.26
N CYS A 517 17.46 13.91 -15.50
CA CYS A 517 18.56 14.68 -16.09
C CYS A 517 19.82 14.61 -15.22
N ILE A 518 19.69 14.85 -13.90
CA ILE A 518 20.79 14.75 -12.93
C ILE A 518 21.43 13.35 -13.00
N ARG A 519 20.62 12.28 -12.97
CA ARG A 519 21.13 10.90 -13.05
C ARG A 519 21.71 10.52 -14.41
N LYS A 520 21.23 11.14 -15.50
CA LYS A 520 21.69 10.89 -16.87
C LYS A 520 23.06 11.53 -17.14
N GLU A 521 23.29 12.73 -16.61
CA GLU A 521 24.59 13.39 -16.70
C GLU A 521 25.63 12.65 -15.83
N GLY A 522 25.22 12.09 -14.70
CA GLY A 522 26.05 11.24 -13.85
C GLY A 522 26.23 9.78 -14.32
N TYR A 523 26.90 8.99 -13.47
CA TYR A 523 27.07 7.54 -13.62
C TYR A 523 26.22 6.80 -12.57
N PRO A 524 24.95 6.44 -12.87
CA PRO A 524 24.02 5.89 -11.89
C PRO A 524 24.39 4.49 -11.40
N VAL A 525 25.14 3.73 -12.21
CA VAL A 525 25.49 2.35 -11.90
C VAL A 525 26.96 2.31 -11.50
N ARG A 526 27.21 1.91 -10.25
CA ARG A 526 28.54 1.91 -9.63
C ARG A 526 28.79 0.55 -9.00
N LEU A 527 29.79 -0.18 -9.47
CA LEU A 527 30.05 -1.55 -9.03
C LEU A 527 31.52 -1.70 -8.61
N PRO A 528 31.80 -2.22 -7.40
CA PRO A 528 33.16 -2.64 -7.04
C PRO A 528 33.72 -3.62 -8.06
N PHE A 529 35.03 -3.55 -8.33
CA PHE A 529 35.68 -4.41 -9.33
C PHE A 529 35.41 -5.89 -9.11
N GLN A 530 35.51 -6.36 -7.86
CA GLN A 530 35.21 -7.75 -7.51
C GLN A 530 33.79 -8.16 -7.86
N ASN A 531 32.79 -7.35 -7.49
CA ASN A 531 31.38 -7.63 -7.77
C ASN A 531 31.10 -7.59 -9.28
N PHE A 532 31.73 -6.65 -9.99
CA PHE A 532 31.62 -6.53 -11.43
C PHE A 532 32.21 -7.76 -12.14
N LEU A 533 33.42 -8.19 -11.76
CA LEU A 533 34.09 -9.35 -12.33
C LEU A 533 33.41 -10.67 -11.96
N ALA A 534 32.94 -10.83 -10.72
CA ALA A 534 32.21 -12.02 -10.31
C ALA A 534 30.96 -12.24 -11.18
N ARG A 535 30.28 -11.15 -11.57
CA ARG A 535 29.08 -11.22 -12.40
C ARG A 535 29.38 -11.25 -13.90
N HIS A 536 30.29 -10.42 -14.38
CA HIS A 536 30.50 -10.15 -15.81
C HIS A 536 31.83 -10.64 -16.36
N GLY A 537 32.74 -11.15 -15.51
CA GLY A 537 34.09 -11.58 -15.93
C GLY A 537 34.08 -12.66 -17.00
N LEU A 538 33.06 -13.52 -17.04
CA LEU A 538 32.89 -14.56 -18.07
C LEU A 538 32.61 -13.98 -19.48
N LEU A 539 32.23 -12.71 -19.58
CA LEU A 539 31.97 -12.04 -20.85
C LEU A 539 33.26 -11.61 -21.58
N ALA A 540 34.40 -11.54 -20.90
CA ALA A 540 35.67 -11.14 -21.50
C ALA A 540 36.29 -12.20 -22.44
N GLY A 541 35.70 -13.39 -22.55
CA GLY A 541 36.12 -14.44 -23.49
C GLY A 541 37.45 -15.14 -23.16
N ARG A 542 38.32 -14.57 -22.31
CA ARG A 542 39.55 -15.20 -21.80
C ARG A 542 39.43 -15.58 -20.32
N ARG A 543 40.04 -16.71 -19.93
CA ARG A 543 40.17 -17.12 -18.52
C ARG A 543 41.17 -16.19 -17.85
N HIS A 544 40.67 -15.31 -17.00
CA HIS A 544 41.47 -14.38 -16.19
C HIS A 544 42.04 -15.13 -14.98
N SER A 545 43.31 -15.51 -15.02
CA SER A 545 43.99 -16.08 -13.85
C SER A 545 45.11 -15.20 -13.29
N CYS A 546 45.41 -14.02 -13.86
CA CYS A 546 46.52 -13.17 -13.38
C CYS A 546 46.50 -11.71 -13.88
N LEU A 547 45.34 -11.05 -14.00
CA LEU A 547 45.30 -9.60 -14.28
C LEU A 547 44.81 -8.83 -13.06
N GLU A 548 45.33 -7.62 -12.85
CA GLU A 548 44.80 -6.71 -11.83
C GLU A 548 43.29 -6.49 -12.05
N GLU A 549 42.52 -6.40 -10.97
CA GLU A 549 41.04 -6.33 -11.02
C GLU A 549 40.54 -5.21 -11.95
N ARG A 550 41.29 -4.11 -12.02
CA ARG A 550 41.02 -2.97 -12.91
C ARG A 550 41.11 -3.38 -14.38
N GLU A 551 42.19 -4.03 -14.79
CA GLU A 551 42.43 -4.46 -16.17
C GLU A 551 41.40 -5.50 -16.64
N GLY A 552 41.02 -6.41 -15.75
CA GLY A 552 39.92 -7.35 -15.99
C GLY A 552 38.61 -6.62 -16.29
N CYS A 553 38.29 -5.58 -15.51
CA CYS A 553 37.10 -4.76 -15.75
C CYS A 553 37.19 -4.03 -17.09
N MET A 554 38.36 -3.48 -17.43
CA MET A 554 38.57 -2.80 -18.73
C MET A 554 38.36 -3.76 -19.89
N ALA A 555 38.87 -4.99 -19.80
CA ALA A 555 38.77 -6.00 -20.85
C ALA A 555 37.31 -6.44 -21.10
N VAL A 556 36.52 -6.61 -20.04
CA VAL A 556 35.08 -6.90 -20.17
C VAL A 556 34.36 -5.74 -20.87
N LEU A 557 34.63 -4.51 -20.44
CA LEU A 557 33.97 -3.32 -20.98
C LEU A 557 34.36 -3.05 -22.43
N SER A 558 35.63 -3.16 -22.78
CA SER A 558 36.09 -2.99 -24.16
C SER A 558 35.52 -4.04 -25.09
N HIS A 559 35.39 -5.30 -24.63
CA HIS A 559 34.81 -6.38 -25.43
C HIS A 559 33.30 -6.23 -25.65
N VAL A 560 32.57 -5.79 -24.63
CA VAL A 560 31.10 -5.75 -24.66
C VAL A 560 30.54 -4.41 -25.14
N VAL A 561 31.12 -3.30 -24.69
CA VAL A 561 30.64 -1.93 -24.93
C VAL A 561 31.43 -1.25 -26.05
N GLY A 562 32.71 -1.61 -26.26
CA GLY A 562 33.60 -1.00 -27.24
C GLY A 562 34.47 0.12 -26.64
N ASN A 563 34.98 1.03 -27.47
CA ASN A 563 35.85 2.15 -27.07
C ASN A 563 35.24 3.01 -25.95
N PRO A 564 36.08 3.73 -25.16
CA PRO A 564 35.64 4.63 -24.09
C PRO A 564 34.96 5.88 -24.67
N SER A 565 33.72 5.72 -25.12
CA SER A 565 32.75 6.81 -25.23
C SER A 565 32.26 7.15 -23.81
N ASP A 566 31.68 8.35 -23.60
CA ASP A 566 31.11 8.89 -22.34
C ASP A 566 30.19 7.95 -21.52
N LEU A 567 29.96 6.74 -21.99
CA LEU A 567 29.13 5.68 -21.44
C LEU A 567 29.70 5.00 -20.19
N TYR A 568 31.02 5.00 -19.99
CA TYR A 568 31.63 4.42 -18.78
C TYR A 568 32.92 5.13 -18.35
N GLN A 569 33.20 5.07 -17.06
CA GLN A 569 34.47 5.50 -16.45
C GLN A 569 34.95 4.42 -15.47
N ILE A 570 36.26 4.30 -15.34
CA ILE A 570 36.90 3.30 -14.47
C ILE A 570 37.70 4.07 -13.44
N GLY A 571 37.26 3.97 -12.19
CA GLY A 571 37.95 4.60 -11.08
C GLY A 571 39.14 3.77 -10.60
N VAL A 572 39.41 3.90 -9.30
CA VAL A 572 40.46 3.21 -8.55
C VAL A 572 39.97 1.88 -7.98
N THR A 573 38.72 1.79 -7.51
CA THR A 573 38.13 0.55 -6.94
C THR A 573 36.79 0.14 -7.56
N LYS A 574 36.16 1.03 -8.32
CA LYS A 574 34.81 0.83 -8.87
C LYS A 574 34.73 1.16 -10.36
N VAL A 575 33.85 0.43 -11.05
CA VAL A 575 33.40 0.74 -12.41
C VAL A 575 32.16 1.62 -12.34
N PHE A 576 32.15 2.69 -13.12
CA PHE A 576 31.06 3.67 -13.26
C PHE A 576 30.44 3.54 -14.65
N LEU A 577 29.15 3.24 -14.73
CA LEU A 577 28.44 2.98 -15.98
C LEU A 577 27.23 3.91 -16.12
N LYS A 578 27.04 4.45 -17.33
CA LYS A 578 25.75 4.99 -17.75
C LYS A 578 24.78 3.86 -18.06
N GLU A 579 23.48 4.16 -17.98
CA GLU A 579 22.42 3.17 -18.16
C GLU A 579 22.52 2.41 -19.49
N LYS A 580 22.90 3.11 -20.58
CA LYS A 580 23.13 2.47 -21.88
C LYS A 580 24.24 1.41 -21.80
N ALA A 581 25.37 1.66 -21.15
CA ALA A 581 26.44 0.67 -21.01
C ALA A 581 25.98 -0.55 -20.19
N ARG A 582 25.28 -0.31 -19.08
CA ARG A 582 24.66 -1.38 -18.27
C ARG A 582 23.73 -2.26 -19.10
N GLN A 583 22.84 -1.67 -19.90
CA GLN A 583 21.92 -2.42 -20.74
C GLN A 583 22.63 -3.28 -21.79
N HIS A 584 23.78 -2.85 -22.32
CA HIS A 584 24.58 -3.69 -23.23
C HIS A 584 25.19 -4.89 -22.48
N LEU A 585 25.76 -4.65 -21.30
CA LEU A 585 26.30 -5.71 -20.44
C LEU A 585 25.24 -6.73 -20.03
N GLU A 586 24.08 -6.27 -19.55
CA GLU A 586 22.98 -7.16 -19.15
C GLU A 586 22.41 -7.94 -20.33
N ARG A 587 22.27 -7.34 -21.51
CA ARG A 587 21.83 -8.05 -22.71
C ARG A 587 22.78 -9.19 -23.09
N ARG A 588 24.09 -8.93 -23.12
CA ARG A 588 25.11 -9.97 -23.41
C ARG A 588 25.15 -11.05 -22.32
N TRP A 589 25.05 -10.64 -21.06
CA TRP A 589 24.97 -11.56 -19.93
C TRP A 589 23.76 -12.49 -20.03
N ASN A 590 22.56 -11.93 -20.25
CA ASN A 590 21.32 -12.69 -20.36
C ASN A 590 21.34 -13.66 -21.55
N GLN A 591 21.92 -13.25 -22.69
CA GLN A 591 22.12 -14.13 -23.85
C GLN A 591 23.02 -15.32 -23.50
N ARG A 592 24.16 -15.07 -22.84
CA ARG A 592 25.10 -16.13 -22.45
C ARG A 592 24.50 -17.08 -21.41
N GLN A 593 23.79 -16.52 -20.43
CA GLN A 593 23.09 -17.29 -19.40
C GLN A 593 21.98 -18.16 -20.01
N SER A 594 21.16 -17.59 -20.90
CA SER A 594 20.11 -18.34 -21.61
C SER A 594 20.70 -19.49 -22.43
N TRP A 595 21.75 -19.24 -23.21
CA TRP A 595 22.44 -20.28 -23.97
C TRP A 595 23.01 -21.40 -23.08
N ALA A 596 23.62 -21.05 -21.94
CA ALA A 596 24.16 -22.02 -20.99
C ALA A 596 23.04 -22.86 -20.35
N VAL A 597 21.96 -22.22 -19.89
CA VAL A 597 20.80 -22.89 -19.28
C VAL A 597 20.13 -23.82 -20.29
N VAL A 598 19.88 -23.38 -21.52
CA VAL A 598 19.30 -24.24 -22.57
C VAL A 598 20.21 -25.42 -22.88
N THR A 599 21.53 -25.22 -22.92
CA THR A 599 22.50 -26.30 -23.14
C THR A 599 22.48 -27.32 -22.01
N LEU A 600 22.47 -26.86 -20.76
CA LEU A 600 22.36 -27.72 -19.57
C LEU A 600 21.03 -28.47 -19.54
N GLN A 601 19.90 -27.78 -19.76
CA GLN A 601 18.58 -28.39 -19.82
C GLN A 601 18.51 -29.45 -20.91
N ARG A 602 19.04 -29.16 -22.11
CA ARG A 602 19.10 -30.13 -23.21
C ARG A 602 19.90 -31.38 -22.83
N LYS A 603 21.09 -31.21 -22.27
CA LYS A 603 21.95 -32.34 -21.86
C LYS A 603 21.32 -33.14 -20.71
N PHE A 604 20.73 -32.46 -19.74
CA PHE A 604 20.06 -33.09 -18.60
C PHE A 604 18.80 -33.85 -19.02
N ARG A 605 17.95 -33.26 -19.87
CA ARG A 605 16.79 -33.95 -20.45
C ARG A 605 17.20 -35.17 -21.27
N CYS A 606 18.27 -35.05 -22.08
CA CYS A 606 18.82 -36.18 -22.82
C CYS A 606 19.30 -37.30 -21.88
N LEU A 607 20.04 -36.97 -20.82
CA LEU A 607 20.48 -37.94 -19.81
C LEU A 607 19.29 -38.65 -19.14
N LEU A 608 18.26 -37.90 -18.75
CA LEU A 608 17.05 -38.46 -18.14
C LEU A 608 16.29 -39.38 -19.10
N CYS A 609 16.11 -38.96 -20.36
CA CYS A 609 15.46 -39.79 -21.38
C CYS A 609 16.25 -41.05 -21.68
N HIS A 610 17.58 -40.96 -21.79
CA HIS A 610 18.44 -42.12 -22.04
C HIS A 610 18.39 -43.11 -20.87
N ARG A 611 18.49 -42.62 -19.62
CA ARG A 611 18.32 -43.49 -18.43
C ARG A 611 16.96 -44.18 -18.40
N ARG A 612 15.87 -43.45 -18.69
CA ARG A 612 14.52 -44.03 -18.77
C ARG A 612 14.41 -45.09 -19.87
N LEU A 613 15.00 -44.85 -21.03
CA LEU A 613 15.01 -45.79 -22.14
C LEU A 613 15.76 -47.08 -21.79
N CYS A 614 16.97 -46.98 -21.20
CA CYS A 614 17.73 -48.16 -20.78
C CYS A 614 16.95 -49.00 -19.76
N VAL A 615 16.37 -48.37 -18.74
CA VAL A 615 15.53 -49.07 -17.75
C VAL A 615 14.32 -49.74 -18.43
N LEU A 616 13.66 -49.06 -19.38
CA LEU A 616 12.53 -49.62 -20.09
C LEU A 616 12.93 -50.81 -20.99
N GLN A 617 14.06 -50.72 -21.69
CA GLN A 617 14.61 -51.81 -22.51
C GLN A 617 14.95 -53.04 -21.66
N GLU A 618 15.61 -52.86 -20.52
CA GLU A 618 15.89 -53.95 -19.57
C GLU A 618 14.59 -54.62 -19.10
N LYS A 619 13.59 -53.83 -18.69
CA LYS A 619 12.30 -54.36 -18.22
C LYS A 619 11.53 -55.10 -19.33
N VAL A 620 11.49 -54.56 -20.54
CA VAL A 620 10.84 -55.21 -21.69
C VAL A 620 11.53 -56.54 -22.02
N THR A 621 12.87 -56.57 -22.00
CA THR A 621 13.64 -57.79 -22.29
C THR A 621 13.35 -58.88 -21.27
N ILE A 622 13.30 -58.54 -19.98
CA ILE A 622 12.93 -59.47 -18.90
C ILE A 622 11.52 -60.03 -19.11
N ILE A 623 10.55 -59.17 -19.40
CA ILE A 623 9.14 -59.58 -19.63
C ILE A 623 9.04 -60.49 -20.87
N GLN A 624 9.70 -60.13 -21.97
CA GLN A 624 9.74 -60.93 -23.20
C GLN A 624 10.36 -62.30 -22.96
N ALA A 625 11.48 -62.37 -22.23
CA ALA A 625 12.13 -63.64 -21.88
C ALA A 625 11.22 -64.53 -21.01
N HIS A 626 10.50 -63.96 -20.04
CA HIS A 626 9.52 -64.70 -19.24
C HIS A 626 8.37 -65.26 -20.09
N PHE A 627 7.83 -64.45 -21.00
CA PHE A 627 6.72 -64.84 -21.86
C PHE A 627 7.13 -65.91 -22.89
N GLN A 628 8.27 -65.72 -23.56
CA GLN A 628 8.85 -66.72 -24.47
C GLN A 628 9.14 -68.03 -23.74
N GLY A 629 9.68 -67.96 -22.52
CA GLY A 629 9.91 -69.14 -21.68
C GLY A 629 8.62 -69.87 -21.29
N ASP A 630 7.54 -69.13 -20.98
CA ASP A 630 6.22 -69.73 -20.70
C ASP A 630 5.60 -70.38 -21.94
N GLN A 631 5.66 -69.73 -23.09
CA GLN A 631 5.20 -70.30 -24.35
C GLN A 631 5.96 -71.58 -24.71
N ALA A 632 7.29 -71.59 -24.58
CA ALA A 632 8.12 -72.77 -24.83
C ALA A 632 7.77 -73.92 -23.87
N ARG A 633 7.58 -73.63 -22.56
CA ARG A 633 7.14 -74.63 -21.58
C ARG A 633 5.75 -75.19 -21.90
N LYS A 634 4.79 -74.35 -22.29
CA LYS A 634 3.45 -74.78 -22.72
C LYS A 634 3.53 -75.67 -23.96
N HIS A 635 4.35 -75.32 -24.94
CA HIS A 635 4.57 -76.12 -26.14
C HIS A 635 5.19 -77.49 -25.82
N TYR A 636 6.24 -77.52 -24.98
CA TYR A 636 6.85 -78.77 -24.51
C TYR A 636 5.84 -79.66 -23.75
N MET A 637 5.00 -79.08 -22.89
CA MET A 637 3.97 -79.84 -22.17
C MET A 637 2.91 -80.42 -23.13
N ARG A 638 2.55 -79.70 -24.20
CA ARG A 638 1.67 -80.25 -25.26
C ARG A 638 2.34 -81.42 -25.98
N LEU A 639 3.59 -81.26 -26.44
CA LEU A 639 4.37 -82.33 -27.08
C LEU A 639 4.51 -83.56 -26.18
N LYS A 640 4.84 -83.37 -24.89
CA LYS A 640 4.96 -84.45 -23.91
C LYS A 640 3.63 -85.20 -23.75
N LYS A 641 2.50 -84.50 -23.65
CA LYS A 641 1.16 -85.12 -23.60
C LYS A 641 0.88 -85.93 -24.86
N THR A 642 1.21 -85.41 -26.05
CA THR A 642 1.03 -86.12 -27.32
C THR A 642 1.90 -87.37 -27.40
N LEU A 643 3.15 -87.30 -26.96
CA LEU A 643 4.09 -88.43 -26.96
C LEU A 643 3.69 -89.52 -25.96
N VAL A 644 3.19 -89.13 -24.78
CA VAL A 644 2.62 -90.10 -23.82
C VAL A 644 1.39 -90.80 -24.42
N LYS A 645 0.48 -90.05 -25.08
CA LYS A 645 -0.68 -90.63 -25.79
C LYS A 645 -0.26 -91.56 -26.92
N PHE A 646 0.80 -91.22 -27.66
CA PHE A 646 1.33 -92.05 -28.73
C PHE A 646 1.96 -93.33 -28.19
N ASN A 647 2.74 -93.25 -27.11
CA ASN A 647 3.33 -94.42 -26.45
C ASN A 647 2.28 -95.37 -25.87
N THR A 648 1.17 -94.86 -25.31
CA THR A 648 0.06 -95.73 -24.89
C THR A 648 -0.59 -96.43 -26.09
N ILE A 649 -0.77 -95.77 -27.22
CA ILE A 649 -1.27 -96.40 -28.46
C ILE A 649 -0.29 -97.48 -28.98
N ILE A 650 1.02 -97.23 -28.94
CA ILE A 650 2.04 -98.22 -29.32
C ILE A 650 2.02 -99.44 -28.39
N LEU A 651 1.88 -99.24 -27.08
CA LEU A 651 1.81 -100.35 -26.13
C LEU A 651 0.57 -101.22 -26.38
N ILE A 652 -0.59 -100.60 -26.63
CA ILE A 652 -1.83 -101.30 -26.98
C ILE A 652 -1.65 -102.08 -28.29
N SER A 653 -1.16 -101.44 -29.35
CA SER A 653 -0.96 -102.08 -30.66
C SER A 653 0.11 -103.19 -30.64
N ARG A 654 1.22 -103.04 -29.89
CA ARG A 654 2.21 -104.12 -29.71
C ARG A 654 1.61 -105.35 -29.04
N SER A 655 0.77 -105.17 -28.03
CA SER A 655 0.07 -106.29 -27.38
C SER A 655 -0.88 -107.01 -28.35
N LEU A 656 -1.53 -106.27 -29.26
CA LEU A 656 -2.39 -106.83 -30.31
C LEU A 656 -1.59 -107.55 -31.40
N ILE A 657 -0.42 -107.03 -31.79
CA ILE A 657 0.45 -107.64 -32.81
C ILE A 657 1.12 -108.92 -32.29
N GLN A 658 1.54 -108.96 -31.02
CA GLN A 658 2.04 -110.21 -30.41
C GLN A 658 0.95 -111.30 -30.37
N ARG A 659 -0.30 -110.95 -30.08
CA ARG A 659 -1.43 -111.90 -30.17
C ARG A 659 -1.63 -112.43 -31.60
N ARG A 660 -1.44 -111.59 -32.63
CA ARG A 660 -1.53 -112.03 -34.04
C ARG A 660 -0.36 -112.90 -34.49
N LYS A 661 0.88 -112.60 -34.09
CA LYS A 661 2.06 -113.40 -34.47
C LYS A 661 2.07 -114.81 -33.86
N HIS A 662 1.47 -115.00 -32.69
CA HIS A 662 1.30 -116.34 -32.13
C HIS A 662 0.34 -117.22 -32.95
N CYS A 663 -0.56 -116.62 -33.73
CA CYS A 663 -1.52 -117.36 -34.57
C CYS A 663 -0.97 -117.77 -35.95
N GLN A 664 0.21 -117.29 -36.39
CA GLN A 664 0.71 -117.47 -37.77
C GLN A 664 1.87 -118.47 -37.95
N VAL A 665 2.37 -119.12 -36.90
CA VAL A 665 3.53 -120.04 -37.00
C VAL A 665 3.15 -121.42 -37.58
N THR A 666 1.89 -121.67 -37.95
CA THR A 666 1.38 -123.03 -38.27
C THR A 666 1.23 -123.37 -39.77
N THR A 667 1.78 -122.61 -40.74
CA THR A 667 1.66 -122.95 -42.18
C THR A 667 2.90 -122.64 -43.05
N LEU A 668 3.79 -123.65 -43.15
CA LEU A 668 4.59 -124.22 -44.27
C LEU A 668 5.04 -123.44 -45.55
N PHE A 669 6.36 -123.54 -45.82
CA PHE A 669 7.09 -124.06 -47.02
C PHE A 669 6.80 -123.64 -48.50
N SER A 670 7.92 -123.32 -49.17
CA SER A 670 8.33 -123.59 -50.58
C SER A 670 7.99 -122.61 -51.73
N GLY A 671 9.05 -122.19 -52.45
CA GLY A 671 9.05 -121.63 -53.82
C GLY A 671 9.40 -120.13 -53.93
N PRO A 672 10.50 -119.71 -54.60
CA PRO A 672 10.88 -118.30 -54.67
C PRO A 672 10.15 -117.61 -55.83
N GLY A 673 9.25 -116.68 -55.50
CA GLY A 673 8.56 -115.80 -56.44
C GLY A 673 9.13 -114.39 -56.42
N ASP A 674 9.30 -113.82 -57.60
CA ASP A 674 9.64 -112.42 -57.83
C ASP A 674 8.34 -111.60 -58.02
N ALA A 675 8.35 -110.36 -57.55
CA ALA A 675 7.46 -109.21 -57.85
C ALA A 675 6.86 -108.47 -56.64
N GLY A 676 7.20 -107.18 -56.54
CA GLY A 676 6.18 -106.13 -56.58
C GLY A 676 5.77 -105.43 -55.27
N LEU A 677 6.14 -104.15 -55.19
CA LEU A 677 5.38 -103.00 -54.65
C LEU A 677 4.83 -103.06 -53.20
N LEU A 678 5.30 -102.12 -52.37
CA LEU A 678 4.60 -101.69 -51.15
C LEU A 678 4.33 -100.18 -51.22
N GLU A 679 3.08 -99.85 -51.47
CA GLU A 679 2.51 -98.49 -51.34
C GLU A 679 2.46 -98.07 -49.87
N ILE A 680 2.81 -96.81 -49.60
CA ILE A 680 2.73 -96.21 -48.26
C ILE A 680 1.26 -95.86 -47.97
N PRO A 681 0.68 -96.29 -46.83
CA PRO A 681 -0.71 -95.99 -46.50
C PRO A 681 -0.98 -94.49 -46.38
N ALA A 682 -2.05 -94.01 -47.01
CA ALA A 682 -2.45 -92.60 -47.13
C ALA A 682 -2.62 -91.85 -45.78
N GLU A 683 -2.87 -92.58 -44.68
CA GLU A 683 -2.95 -92.02 -43.33
C GLU A 683 -1.59 -91.52 -42.81
N LEU A 684 -0.49 -92.10 -43.27
CA LEU A 684 0.87 -91.68 -42.92
C LEU A 684 1.28 -90.41 -43.69
N ALA A 685 0.81 -90.27 -44.94
CA ALA A 685 1.01 -89.07 -45.75
C ALA A 685 0.20 -87.89 -45.20
N ALA A 686 -1.02 -88.13 -44.71
CA ALA A 686 -1.84 -87.09 -44.07
C ALA A 686 -1.21 -86.59 -42.75
N LEU A 687 -0.57 -87.47 -41.96
CA LEU A 687 0.13 -87.09 -40.73
C LEU A 687 1.43 -86.31 -40.98
N LEU A 688 2.12 -86.57 -42.08
CA LEU A 688 3.31 -85.83 -42.49
C LEU A 688 2.95 -84.42 -43.00
N HIS A 689 1.86 -84.28 -43.75
CA HIS A 689 1.39 -82.97 -44.20
C HIS A 689 0.79 -82.10 -43.08
N LEU A 690 0.20 -82.70 -42.04
CA LEU A 690 -0.25 -81.99 -40.84
C LEU A 690 0.92 -81.52 -39.95
N ALA A 691 2.07 -82.17 -40.01
CA ALA A 691 3.29 -81.76 -39.30
C ALA A 691 4.04 -80.62 -40.00
N GLU A 692 3.87 -80.44 -41.31
CA GLU A 692 4.48 -79.35 -42.09
C GLU A 692 3.63 -78.06 -42.12
N GLY A 693 2.34 -78.13 -41.77
CA GLY A 693 1.38 -77.02 -41.90
C GLY A 693 1.31 -76.00 -40.76
N GLU A 694 1.98 -76.19 -39.62
CA GLU A 694 1.95 -75.22 -38.50
C GLU A 694 3.30 -74.50 -38.31
N LYS A 695 3.64 -73.61 -39.26
CA LYS A 695 4.48 -72.44 -38.97
C LYS A 695 3.66 -71.17 -39.12
N PHE A 696 3.12 -70.74 -37.99
CA PHE A 696 2.58 -69.41 -37.77
C PHE A 696 3.59 -68.33 -38.18
N SER A 697 3.13 -67.44 -39.04
CA SER A 697 3.64 -66.10 -39.26
C SER A 697 3.36 -65.20 -38.04
N LEU A 698 4.41 -64.92 -37.26
CA LEU A 698 4.58 -63.83 -36.28
C LEU A 698 6.10 -63.62 -36.25
N LEU A 699 6.74 -62.52 -36.67
CA LEU A 699 6.58 -61.07 -36.51
C LEU A 699 7.71 -60.41 -37.36
N PRO A 700 7.83 -59.08 -37.56
CA PRO A 700 7.20 -57.95 -36.84
C PRO A 700 6.09 -57.22 -37.60
#